data_AF-A0A940PYK1-F1
#
_entry.id   AF-A0A940PYK1-F1
#
_cell.length_a   1.000
_cell.length_b   1.000
_cell.length_c   1.000
_cell.angle_alpha   90.00
_cell.angle_beta   90.00
_cell.angle_gamma   90.00
#
_symmetry.space_group_name_H-M   'P 1'
#
loop_
_entity.id
_entity.type
_entity.pdbx_description
1 polymer ?
#
loop_
_entity_poly.entity_id
_entity_poly.type
_entity_poly.pdbx_seq_one_letter_code
_entity_poly.pdbx_strand_id
1 'polypeptide(L)'
;MKKNLLLLLALAATTAWSSEKLTSGNVTMNVDETADGKYKVSFAGFGQTFNDEDSSNPTLCLTFEGKKIYTNYNSVTKSENTLTLKAEYVHNENVTLLVTDIFTAKGDGAFSLNRSIDINTTTDDETTGFYSSFGLHSADATDFENLDKFIPAVLYNACFTEQGNMPAGSINASDKDFQYRDDRITLPVVMMRDKNSGVALTIISTDSPCSTSINDASGIKVSQDYQYGGVGITLQRPQKIYTALTTWPGNDTHAGGLGPRYHPFINGGKYHKYSVYFKIEKTDDYATSVSNAWNTAFDLYNPTIYETDLKHAYDALINTLDYYYLSPIKRESKQDVTVTAPGFPWSIKLNDFSMDCTTYELGFVGLQPSTGLALMRAGIDSNNADWKKHGTDVIDFWAQGGLSTLGFPKSRFRSNTEKDKWEYTECSMRQACSGFTEVLEAWCLYRKTEGVNKVKWIEACKKFGDWLVENQNEDGSYYMEYQPYIIKDGKHPAGKNNKNQTICAVRYLVELYIATNEQKYLDTAIRAAEWAYENNHKNYAYVACVIDNPQYVDSESGQQALQGFLSIYDLTKEQKWLDAAIQSAKYTETYTYMHEVPVEIDRTEPTLWPSDKSIVGQHNIAAAHSASDLGFAWTAFQYFHLYVITGDEHWLKVARIAAHNTKQSMNLYQELFPGQPEGLQMEAFTIRTSDRPRRTGGVFETLNWNFAAHLDPMNRLIDAYGSPDIEEIVKIPFEELKALDEKYSIRQSADYGDTEETIENNVFNGNGDGITGEYWEGSSDFGNPIPDIYRNTDFHKSPEQDQPGVYRFTRVDPRIDFDWDWGNPFNTPCDDESFSVKWTGYLLAPVTARYTFNLVYCDDAFSFKLYKLSDLSNPIREYDNEYIGQPGFGFNWDKPTWKINTRLEEGEFYYLELLYFENAGTAHINLRWSINGVHSYPVAIPQSQLYSKLPEPDGITDVEQEPVCVFSDDGKLHILDAHNQLVSIYTPAGECVKREVMSGNECIPLDNGIYIVRIGSKAMKVAMK
;
A
#
# COMPACT_ATOMS: atom_id res chain seq x y z
N MET A 1 68.73 4.14 59.11
CA MET A 1 67.75 3.05 59.30
C MET A 1 66.54 3.54 60.09
N LYS A 2 65.60 4.22 59.42
CA LYS A 2 64.23 4.58 59.87
C LYS A 2 63.60 5.47 58.77
N LYS A 3 63.38 4.90 57.60
CA LYS A 3 62.67 5.46 56.43
C LYS A 3 62.47 4.28 55.48
N ASN A 4 61.62 3.32 55.87
CA ASN A 4 61.14 2.19 55.06
C ASN A 4 60.03 1.40 55.79
N LEU A 5 59.21 2.09 56.61
CA LEU A 5 58.11 1.44 57.35
C LEU A 5 56.82 2.28 57.38
N LEU A 6 56.65 3.22 56.44
CA LEU A 6 55.47 4.08 56.35
C LEU A 6 54.80 4.06 54.96
N LEU A 7 55.26 3.20 54.05
CA LEU A 7 54.70 3.07 52.69
C LEU A 7 54.03 1.72 52.41
N LEU A 8 53.83 0.89 53.44
CA LEU A 8 53.29 -0.48 53.33
C LEU A 8 52.09 -0.76 54.25
N LEU A 9 51.44 0.30 54.76
CA LEU A 9 50.26 0.22 55.65
C LEU A 9 49.09 1.13 55.22
N ALA A 10 49.05 1.53 53.94
CA ALA A 10 47.86 2.13 53.31
C ALA A 10 47.23 1.20 52.25
N LEU A 11 47.44 -0.11 52.41
CA LEU A 11 46.81 -1.18 51.65
C LEU A 11 46.17 -2.15 52.65
N ALA A 12 45.09 -1.71 53.28
CA ALA A 12 44.07 -2.58 53.88
C ALA A 12 42.82 -1.74 54.19
N ALA A 13 41.67 -2.24 53.72
CA ALA A 13 40.31 -1.78 53.97
C ALA A 13 39.78 -0.58 53.15
N THR A 14 39.75 -0.71 51.82
CA THR A 14 38.46 -0.46 51.15
C THR A 14 37.64 -1.74 51.33
N THR A 15 36.85 -1.80 52.39
CA THR A 15 35.79 -2.80 52.46
C THR A 15 34.96 -2.63 51.19
N ALA A 16 34.95 -3.64 50.33
CA ALA A 16 33.97 -3.72 49.26
C ALA A 16 32.61 -3.78 49.97
N TRP A 17 31.87 -2.67 49.91
CA TRP A 17 30.49 -2.62 50.37
C TRP A 17 29.69 -3.57 49.46
N SER A 18 28.88 -4.43 50.06
CA SER A 18 28.16 -5.50 49.36
C SER A 18 27.20 -4.90 48.34
N SER A 19 27.53 -5.00 47.05
CA SER A 19 26.63 -4.59 45.96
C SER A 19 25.76 -5.79 45.57
N GLU A 20 24.45 -5.66 45.74
CA GLU A 20 23.52 -6.59 45.11
C GLU A 20 23.37 -6.21 43.63
N LYS A 21 23.26 -7.22 42.76
CA LYS A 21 23.22 -7.00 41.31
C LYS A 21 22.22 -7.92 40.63
N LEU A 22 21.66 -7.39 39.53
CA LEU A 22 20.79 -8.10 38.61
C LEU A 22 21.22 -7.79 37.18
N THR A 23 21.47 -8.81 36.38
CA THR A 23 21.97 -8.66 35.00
C THR A 23 20.92 -9.10 34.00
N SER A 24 20.74 -8.31 32.94
CA SER A 24 19.89 -8.59 31.79
C SER A 24 20.71 -8.30 30.54
N GLY A 25 21.12 -9.34 29.82
CA GLY A 25 22.00 -9.19 28.64
C GLY A 25 23.27 -8.40 28.98
N ASN A 26 23.51 -7.31 28.24
CA ASN A 26 24.67 -6.42 28.39
C ASN A 26 24.48 -5.33 29.46
N VAL A 27 23.36 -5.32 30.17
CA VAL A 27 23.00 -4.29 31.14
C VAL A 27 22.98 -4.90 32.54
N THR A 28 23.66 -4.24 33.48
CA THR A 28 23.67 -4.63 34.89
C THR A 28 23.01 -3.54 35.73
N MET A 29 22.00 -3.92 36.50
CA MET A 29 21.45 -3.12 37.58
C MET A 29 22.30 -3.35 38.83
N ASN A 30 22.81 -2.28 39.44
CA ASN A 30 23.56 -2.30 40.69
C ASN A 30 22.71 -1.71 41.81
N VAL A 31 22.81 -2.32 42.99
CA VAL A 31 22.25 -1.82 44.24
C VAL A 31 23.39 -1.59 45.20
N ASP A 32 23.74 -0.33 45.40
CA ASP A 32 24.91 0.08 46.17
C ASP A 32 24.48 0.78 47.47
N GLU A 33 25.17 0.48 48.57
CA GLU A 33 24.92 1.15 49.85
C GLU A 33 25.48 2.58 49.84
N THR A 34 24.67 3.55 50.22
CA THR A 34 25.02 4.98 50.30
C THR A 34 25.63 5.32 51.65
N ALA A 35 26.28 6.48 51.76
CA ALA A 35 27.00 6.89 52.98
C ALA A 35 26.11 6.99 54.25
N ASP A 36 24.79 7.12 54.08
CA ASP A 36 23.79 7.15 55.15
C ASP A 36 23.18 5.76 55.47
N GLY A 37 23.73 4.68 54.91
CA GLY A 37 23.28 3.30 55.16
C GLY A 37 21.98 2.92 54.43
N LYS A 38 21.60 3.69 53.42
CA LYS A 38 20.50 3.35 52.49
C LYS A 38 21.06 2.67 51.24
N TYR A 39 20.21 2.26 50.32
CA TYR A 39 20.58 1.60 49.08
C TYR A 39 20.09 2.41 47.88
N LYS A 40 20.98 2.72 46.94
CA LYS A 40 20.63 3.34 45.66
C LYS A 40 20.61 2.30 44.55
N VAL A 41 19.86 2.58 43.49
CA VAL A 41 19.79 1.74 42.29
C VAL A 41 20.36 2.51 41.11
N SER A 42 21.31 1.90 40.41
CA SER A 42 21.88 2.42 39.17
C SER A 42 21.95 1.32 38.10
N PHE A 43 22.14 1.71 36.84
CA PHE A 43 22.33 0.77 35.74
C PHE A 43 23.64 1.06 35.02
N ALA A 44 24.27 0.03 34.46
CA ALA A 44 25.48 0.16 33.66
C ALA A 44 25.41 -0.77 32.45
N GLY A 45 25.73 -0.23 31.27
CA GLY A 45 25.70 -0.94 30.00
C GLY A 45 26.27 -0.09 28.88
N PHE A 46 26.83 -0.73 27.85
CA PHE A 46 27.38 -0.03 26.66
C PHE A 46 28.41 1.06 26.97
N GLY A 47 29.18 0.91 28.06
CA GLY A 47 30.17 1.89 28.50
C GLY A 47 29.61 3.14 29.20
N GLN A 48 28.32 3.15 29.52
CA GLN A 48 27.63 4.25 30.20
C GLN A 48 27.03 3.80 31.55
N THR A 49 26.82 4.76 32.44
CA THR A 49 26.05 4.60 33.68
C THR A 49 24.77 5.42 33.64
N PHE A 50 23.73 4.91 34.28
CA PHE A 50 22.39 5.49 34.32
C PHE A 50 21.91 5.53 35.76
N ASN A 51 21.26 6.63 36.15
CA ASN A 51 20.76 6.86 37.50
C ASN A 51 21.85 6.70 38.59
N ASP A 52 23.07 7.21 38.37
CA ASP A 52 24.19 7.00 39.31
C ASP A 52 24.25 8.06 40.43
N GLU A 53 23.49 9.14 40.30
CA GLU A 53 23.48 10.25 41.25
C GLU A 53 22.79 9.88 42.58
N ASP A 54 23.28 10.40 43.70
CA ASP A 54 22.71 10.10 45.02
C ASP A 54 21.49 10.98 45.37
N SER A 55 21.44 12.23 44.89
CA SER A 55 20.45 13.24 45.32
C SER A 55 19.33 13.52 44.33
N SER A 56 19.43 13.01 43.10
CA SER A 56 18.47 13.22 42.01
C SER A 56 18.12 11.93 41.25
N ASN A 57 18.35 10.76 41.87
CA ASN A 57 18.12 9.45 41.28
C ASN A 57 16.64 9.24 40.91
N PRO A 58 16.27 9.11 39.63
CA PRO A 58 14.87 8.99 39.21
C PRO A 58 14.28 7.59 39.38
N THR A 59 15.04 6.62 39.92
CA THR A 59 14.51 5.27 40.16
C THR A 59 13.31 5.31 41.11
N LEU A 60 13.36 6.11 42.18
CA LEU A 60 12.25 6.34 43.09
C LEU A 60 12.09 7.83 43.38
N CYS A 61 11.09 8.43 42.72
CA CYS A 61 10.69 9.81 42.96
C CYS A 61 9.24 9.88 43.44
N LEU A 62 9.03 10.58 44.56
CA LEU A 62 7.72 10.91 45.12
C LEU A 62 7.47 12.41 44.93
N THR A 63 6.31 12.79 44.41
CA THR A 63 5.98 14.20 44.19
C THR A 63 4.75 14.60 44.97
N PHE A 64 4.89 15.69 45.74
CA PHE A 64 3.86 16.27 46.59
C PHE A 64 3.63 17.71 46.16
N GLU A 65 2.43 18.04 45.66
CA GLU A 65 2.09 19.41 45.24
C GLU A 65 3.14 20.05 44.31
N GLY A 66 3.69 19.27 43.38
CA GLY A 66 4.73 19.71 42.44
C GLY A 66 6.17 19.67 42.98
N LYS A 67 6.38 19.37 44.26
CA LYS A 67 7.72 19.19 44.84
C LYS A 67 8.19 17.74 44.69
N LYS A 68 9.22 17.53 43.86
CA LYS A 68 9.87 16.24 43.65
C LYS A 68 10.80 15.89 44.82
N ILE A 69 10.70 14.66 45.31
CA ILE A 69 11.56 14.08 46.35
C ILE A 69 12.16 12.79 45.81
N TYR A 70 13.48 12.73 45.70
CA TYR A 70 14.22 11.53 45.35
C TYR A 70 14.66 10.84 46.64
N THR A 71 14.42 9.54 46.76
CA THR A 71 14.78 8.79 47.97
C THR A 71 15.38 7.43 47.64
N ASN A 72 16.35 7.03 48.47
CA ASN A 72 16.97 5.72 48.45
C ASN A 72 16.18 4.72 49.29
N TYR A 73 16.50 3.44 49.15
CA TYR A 73 15.82 2.32 49.81
C TYR A 73 16.45 2.01 51.18
N ASN A 74 15.65 1.53 52.13
CA ASN A 74 16.10 1.13 53.46
C ASN A 74 16.60 -0.33 53.51
N SER A 75 16.15 -1.18 52.58
CA SER A 75 16.56 -2.59 52.54
C SER A 75 16.45 -3.18 51.14
N VAL A 76 17.26 -4.21 50.87
CA VAL A 76 17.23 -5.03 49.67
C VAL A 76 17.19 -6.52 50.07
N THR A 77 16.45 -7.34 49.33
CA THR A 77 16.45 -8.80 49.47
C THR A 77 16.50 -9.42 48.08
N LYS A 78 17.42 -10.36 47.90
CA LYS A 78 17.60 -11.09 46.64
C LYS A 78 16.91 -12.45 46.67
N SER A 79 16.22 -12.77 45.59
CA SER A 79 15.72 -14.09 45.25
C SER A 79 16.10 -14.37 43.79
N GLU A 80 16.28 -15.65 43.39
CA GLU A 80 16.80 -16.10 42.07
C GLU A 80 17.11 -15.00 41.03
N ASN A 81 16.06 -14.50 40.35
CA ASN A 81 16.14 -13.46 39.32
C ASN A 81 15.43 -12.14 39.69
N THR A 82 15.21 -11.90 40.98
CA THR A 82 14.51 -10.71 41.48
C THR A 82 15.22 -10.03 42.64
N LEU A 83 15.14 -8.70 42.67
CA LEU A 83 15.51 -7.88 43.84
C LEU A 83 14.26 -7.20 44.36
N THR A 84 13.96 -7.41 45.64
CA THR A 84 12.91 -6.68 46.36
C THR A 84 13.56 -5.59 47.20
N LEU A 85 13.23 -4.33 46.93
CA LEU A 85 13.71 -3.18 47.67
C LEU A 85 12.55 -2.51 48.41
N LYS A 86 12.81 -2.03 49.61
CA LYS A 86 11.80 -1.33 50.43
C LYS A 86 12.30 0.02 50.88
N ALA A 87 11.46 1.04 50.80
CA ALA A 87 11.73 2.38 51.30
C ALA A 87 10.62 2.86 52.24
N GLU A 88 10.99 3.61 53.27
CA GLU A 88 10.09 4.32 54.16
C GLU A 88 10.35 5.83 54.03
N TYR A 89 9.30 6.57 53.67
CA TYR A 89 9.35 8.02 53.55
C TYR A 89 8.33 8.68 54.47
N VAL A 90 8.81 9.46 55.43
CA VAL A 90 7.98 10.27 56.33
C VAL A 90 7.74 11.62 55.67
N HIS A 91 6.51 11.86 55.20
CA HIS A 91 6.15 13.12 54.55
C HIS A 91 5.92 14.23 55.58
N ASN A 92 5.20 13.93 56.66
CA ASN A 92 4.99 14.80 57.81
C ASN A 92 4.66 13.95 59.06
N GLU A 93 4.29 14.59 60.17
CA GLU A 93 3.96 13.91 61.44
C GLU A 93 2.77 12.92 61.35
N ASN A 94 1.93 13.07 60.33
CA ASN A 94 0.72 12.30 60.14
C ASN A 94 0.83 11.28 59.01
N VAL A 95 1.71 11.49 58.00
CA VAL A 95 1.76 10.69 56.76
C VAL A 95 3.12 10.03 56.57
N THR A 96 3.12 8.70 56.46
CA THR A 96 4.27 7.88 56.09
C THR A 96 3.92 6.98 54.89
N LEU A 97 4.81 6.94 53.90
CA LEU A 97 4.67 6.10 52.71
C LEU A 97 5.66 4.93 52.78
N LEU A 98 5.15 3.71 52.59
CA LEU A 98 5.93 2.48 52.56
C LEU A 98 5.99 1.93 51.13
N VAL A 99 7.14 2.10 50.48
CA VAL A 99 7.37 1.67 49.10
C VAL A 99 7.95 0.26 49.08
N THR A 100 7.42 -0.58 48.21
CA THR A 100 8.02 -1.87 47.83
C THR A 100 8.19 -1.92 46.32
N ASP A 101 9.43 -2.10 45.87
CA ASP A 101 9.80 -2.25 44.47
C ASP A 101 10.37 -3.65 44.23
N ILE A 102 9.88 -4.34 43.20
CA ILE A 102 10.37 -5.65 42.80
C ILE A 102 10.91 -5.56 41.38
N PHE A 103 12.23 -5.64 41.23
CA PHE A 103 12.91 -5.68 39.95
C PHE A 103 13.13 -7.11 39.47
N THR A 104 12.92 -7.37 38.18
CA THR A 104 13.14 -8.67 37.53
C THR A 104 13.89 -8.47 36.20
N ALA A 105 14.96 -9.23 35.94
CA ALA A 105 15.67 -9.19 34.67
C ALA A 105 14.97 -10.06 33.62
N LYS A 106 15.00 -9.61 32.35
CA LYS A 106 14.35 -10.30 31.22
C LYS A 106 15.31 -10.99 30.24
N GLY A 107 16.60 -10.66 30.27
CA GLY A 107 17.68 -11.38 29.59
C GLY A 107 18.36 -10.64 28.43
N ASP A 108 17.82 -9.50 27.98
CA ASP A 108 18.20 -8.81 26.73
C ASP A 108 18.47 -7.31 26.93
N GLY A 109 18.78 -6.88 28.15
CA GLY A 109 18.87 -5.47 28.52
C GLY A 109 17.57 -4.92 29.10
N ALA A 110 16.49 -5.70 29.07
CA ALA A 110 15.23 -5.31 29.67
C ALA A 110 15.03 -5.81 31.10
N PHE A 111 14.22 -5.06 31.84
CA PHE A 111 13.82 -5.34 33.20
C PHE A 111 12.33 -5.01 33.38
N SER A 112 11.71 -5.60 34.39
CA SER A 112 10.41 -5.15 34.88
C SER A 112 10.50 -4.71 36.34
N LEU A 113 9.75 -3.66 36.69
CA LEU A 113 9.56 -3.15 38.04
C LEU A 113 8.07 -3.28 38.41
N ASN A 114 7.78 -3.92 39.54
CA ASN A 114 6.46 -3.80 40.19
C ASN A 114 6.60 -2.91 41.42
N ARG A 115 5.89 -1.77 41.44
CA ARG A 115 5.86 -0.86 42.59
C ARG A 115 4.52 -0.92 43.30
N SER A 116 4.56 -0.99 44.63
CA SER A 116 3.41 -0.74 45.50
C SER A 116 3.79 0.24 46.60
N ILE A 117 2.91 1.20 46.87
CA ILE A 117 3.07 2.17 47.97
C ILE A 117 1.89 2.03 48.91
N ASP A 118 2.15 1.54 50.12
CA ASP A 118 1.17 1.53 51.21
C ASP A 118 1.21 2.88 51.94
N ILE A 119 0.04 3.45 52.19
CA ILE A 119 -0.11 4.76 52.84
C ILE A 119 -0.53 4.54 54.29
N ASN A 120 0.32 4.97 55.21
CA ASN A 120 0.03 5.01 56.64
C ASN A 120 -0.21 6.46 57.04
N THR A 121 -1.47 6.80 57.34
CA THR A 121 -1.82 8.12 57.84
C THR A 121 -2.64 8.06 59.13
N THR A 122 -2.46 9.04 60.02
CA THR A 122 -3.28 9.18 61.24
C THR A 122 -4.63 9.85 60.96
N THR A 123 -4.74 10.61 59.86
CA THR A 123 -5.96 11.31 59.42
C THR A 123 -6.08 11.22 57.91
N ASP A 124 -7.26 10.84 57.41
CA ASP A 124 -7.52 10.81 55.96
C ASP A 124 -7.59 12.24 55.39
N ASP A 125 -6.96 12.44 54.24
CA ASP A 125 -6.98 13.70 53.47
C ASP A 125 -7.19 13.40 51.99
N GLU A 126 -8.34 13.81 51.47
CA GLU A 126 -8.74 13.66 50.06
C GLU A 126 -8.44 14.92 49.22
N THR A 127 -7.91 15.98 49.85
CA THR A 127 -7.68 17.29 49.21
C THR A 127 -6.23 17.50 48.81
N THR A 128 -5.30 16.86 49.51
CA THR A 128 -3.87 16.81 49.15
C THR A 128 -3.47 15.38 48.79
N GLY A 129 -2.33 15.25 48.13
CA GLY A 129 -1.92 13.92 47.66
C GLY A 129 -0.53 13.89 47.05
N PHE A 130 -0.22 12.74 46.47
CA PHE A 130 1.05 12.46 45.84
C PHE A 130 0.90 11.66 44.55
N TYR A 131 1.92 11.71 43.71
CA TYR A 131 2.14 10.70 42.67
C TYR A 131 3.58 10.20 42.81
N SER A 132 3.86 9.00 42.30
CA SER A 132 5.23 8.49 42.21
C SER A 132 5.66 8.35 40.76
N SER A 133 6.97 8.35 40.52
CA SER A 133 7.54 8.06 39.20
C SER A 133 8.75 7.15 39.29
N PHE A 134 8.97 6.42 38.20
CA PHE A 134 10.20 5.71 37.89
C PHE A 134 10.75 6.28 36.58
N GLY A 135 12.05 6.53 36.50
CA GLY A 135 12.68 7.03 35.30
C GLY A 135 14.10 6.53 35.09
N LEU A 136 14.59 6.77 33.86
CA LEU A 136 15.92 6.45 33.40
C LEU A 136 16.53 7.69 32.72
N HIS A 137 17.79 7.96 33.04
CA HIS A 137 18.61 8.96 32.37
C HIS A 137 20.08 8.56 32.36
N SER A 138 20.84 9.11 31.42
CA SER A 138 22.31 9.06 31.51
C SER A 138 22.78 9.99 32.64
N ALA A 139 23.90 9.63 33.27
CA ALA A 139 24.57 10.49 34.25
C ALA A 139 25.13 11.78 33.60
N ASP A 140 25.39 11.75 32.29
CA ASP A 140 25.95 12.88 31.56
C ASP A 140 24.85 13.81 31.02
N ALA A 141 25.13 15.12 31.10
CA ALA A 141 24.29 16.15 30.50
C ALA A 141 24.27 16.03 28.97
N THR A 142 23.11 16.31 28.36
CA THR A 142 22.97 16.32 26.89
C THR A 142 22.08 17.47 26.44
N ASP A 143 22.25 17.89 25.19
CA ASP A 143 21.41 18.91 24.58
C ASP A 143 20.18 18.28 23.91
N PHE A 144 19.07 19.00 23.91
CA PHE A 144 17.79 18.48 23.38
C PHE A 144 17.93 17.98 21.95
N GLU A 145 18.68 18.68 21.09
CA GLU A 145 18.87 18.32 19.68
C GLU A 145 19.62 17.01 19.46
N ASN A 146 20.43 16.58 20.43
CA ASN A 146 21.19 15.32 20.39
C ASN A 146 20.38 14.12 20.84
N LEU A 147 19.14 14.35 21.28
CA LEU A 147 18.21 13.31 21.68
C LEU A 147 17.19 13.04 20.59
N ASP A 148 17.01 11.77 20.28
CA ASP A 148 15.85 11.22 19.60
C ASP A 148 14.74 10.96 20.63
N LYS A 149 13.48 11.29 20.29
CA LYS A 149 12.34 11.12 21.20
C LYS A 149 11.14 10.54 20.48
N PHE A 150 10.43 9.67 21.17
CA PHE A 150 9.21 9.07 20.68
C PHE A 150 8.23 8.83 21.83
N ILE A 151 7.00 9.34 21.65
CA ILE A 151 5.81 8.94 22.39
C ILE A 151 4.69 8.80 21.34
N PRO A 152 4.08 7.62 21.19
CA PRO A 152 3.13 7.34 20.13
C PRO A 152 2.03 8.40 19.99
N ALA A 153 1.76 8.77 18.75
CA ALA A 153 0.77 9.76 18.34
C ALA A 153 0.96 11.21 18.87
N VAL A 154 1.94 11.53 19.72
CA VAL A 154 2.03 12.86 20.35
C VAL A 154 3.42 13.49 20.33
N LEU A 155 4.49 12.70 20.20
CA LEU A 155 5.86 13.21 20.23
C LEU A 155 6.76 12.45 19.25
N TYR A 156 7.23 13.16 18.23
CA TYR A 156 8.24 12.69 17.28
C TYR A 156 9.31 13.77 17.12
N ASN A 157 10.50 13.39 16.66
CA ASN A 157 11.55 14.37 16.32
C ASN A 157 11.06 15.44 15.33
N ALA A 158 10.22 15.05 14.36
CA ALA A 158 9.64 15.96 13.36
C ALA A 158 8.80 17.09 13.98
N CYS A 159 8.25 16.92 15.19
CA CYS A 159 7.51 17.97 15.90
C CYS A 159 8.37 19.20 16.23
N PHE A 160 9.70 19.09 16.16
CA PHE A 160 10.64 20.16 16.47
C PHE A 160 11.37 20.71 15.24
N THR A 161 10.93 20.35 14.04
CA THR A 161 11.50 20.85 12.78
C THR A 161 10.54 21.83 12.10
N GLU A 162 11.06 22.68 11.21
CA GLU A 162 10.23 23.57 10.39
C GLU A 162 9.21 22.79 9.53
N GLN A 163 9.56 21.55 9.14
CA GLN A 163 8.72 20.69 8.33
C GLN A 163 7.46 20.23 9.10
N GLY A 164 7.56 19.90 10.39
CA GLY A 164 6.43 19.45 11.21
C GLY A 164 5.50 20.55 11.73
N ASN A 165 5.90 21.83 11.59
CA ASN A 165 5.11 23.04 11.79
C ASN A 165 4.01 22.96 12.88
N MET A 166 4.39 22.53 14.09
CA MET A 166 3.44 22.37 15.20
C MET A 166 2.73 23.72 15.53
N PRO A 167 1.43 23.70 15.88
CA PRO A 167 0.68 24.93 16.12
C PRO A 167 1.21 25.71 17.32
N ALA A 168 1.04 27.04 17.28
CA ALA A 168 1.35 27.90 18.41
C ALA A 168 0.61 27.45 19.69
N GLY A 169 1.32 27.39 20.82
CA GLY A 169 0.77 26.89 22.08
C GLY A 169 0.90 25.37 22.27
N SER A 170 1.39 24.65 21.27
CA SER A 170 1.80 23.24 21.39
C SER A 170 3.21 23.11 21.99
N ILE A 171 3.70 21.87 22.02
CA ILE A 171 5.06 21.54 22.46
C ILE A 171 6.13 22.33 21.70
N ASN A 172 7.18 22.73 22.42
CA ASN A 172 8.36 23.39 21.87
C ASN A 172 9.63 22.89 22.57
N ALA A 173 10.80 23.07 21.92
CA ALA A 173 12.07 22.56 22.42
C ALA A 173 12.55 23.19 23.76
N SER A 174 11.92 24.28 24.21
CA SER A 174 12.24 24.92 25.49
C SER A 174 11.39 24.42 26.67
N ASP A 175 10.38 23.60 26.39
CA ASP A 175 9.52 23.00 27.41
C ASP A 175 10.35 22.10 28.35
N LYS A 176 9.90 22.05 29.61
CA LYS A 176 10.58 21.28 30.66
C LYS A 176 10.04 19.87 30.79
N ASP A 177 8.79 19.65 30.40
CA ASP A 177 8.05 18.42 30.62
C ASP A 177 7.22 18.08 29.39
N PHE A 178 7.33 16.83 28.96
CA PHE A 178 6.56 16.20 27.90
C PHE A 178 5.94 14.92 28.47
N GLN A 179 5.05 15.07 29.46
CA GLN A 179 4.37 13.93 30.09
C GLN A 179 2.94 13.85 29.58
N TYR A 180 2.54 12.65 29.18
CA TYR A 180 1.23 12.34 28.64
C TYR A 180 0.64 11.16 29.39
N ARG A 181 -0.67 11.24 29.65
CA ARG A 181 -1.46 10.16 30.24
C ARG A 181 -1.74 9.05 29.23
N ASP A 182 -1.98 7.85 29.73
CA ASP A 182 -2.31 6.68 28.91
C ASP A 182 -3.54 6.90 27.99
N ASP A 183 -4.50 7.75 28.36
CA ASP A 183 -5.68 8.06 27.54
C ASP A 183 -5.42 9.07 26.42
N ARG A 184 -4.24 9.72 26.41
CA ARG A 184 -3.81 10.66 25.36
C ARG A 184 -2.94 9.99 24.29
N ILE A 185 -2.44 8.79 24.56
CA ILE A 185 -1.46 8.07 23.73
C ILE A 185 -1.98 6.68 23.34
N THR A 186 -1.48 6.19 22.23
CA THR A 186 -1.99 4.99 21.54
C THR A 186 -1.37 3.69 22.05
N LEU A 187 -0.18 3.77 22.65
CA LEU A 187 0.38 2.81 23.58
C LEU A 187 1.18 3.55 24.68
N PRO A 188 1.14 3.10 25.94
CA PRO A 188 1.91 3.67 27.05
C PRO A 188 3.43 3.45 27.01
N VAL A 189 4.10 3.95 25.98
CA VAL A 189 5.56 3.84 25.78
C VAL A 189 6.22 5.20 25.53
N VAL A 190 7.39 5.40 26.15
CA VAL A 190 8.32 6.48 25.82
C VAL A 190 9.67 5.89 25.43
N MET A 191 10.27 6.43 24.37
CA MET A 191 11.64 6.14 23.97
C MET A 191 12.44 7.44 23.88
N MET A 192 13.66 7.39 24.44
CA MET A 192 14.65 8.45 24.32
C MET A 192 16.00 7.84 23.95
N ARG A 193 16.62 8.32 22.87
CA ARG A 193 17.92 7.82 22.40
C ARG A 193 18.93 8.93 22.25
N ASP A 194 20.15 8.70 22.75
CA ASP A 194 21.28 9.58 22.51
C ASP A 194 21.92 9.28 21.15
N LYS A 195 21.90 10.26 20.24
CA LYS A 195 22.35 10.09 18.85
C LYS A 195 23.85 9.74 18.75
N ASN A 196 24.66 10.23 19.69
CA ASN A 196 26.12 10.08 19.63
C ASN A 196 26.57 8.68 20.04
N SER A 197 25.98 8.14 21.10
CA SER A 197 26.29 6.81 21.61
C SER A 197 25.46 5.70 20.97
N GLY A 198 24.29 6.05 20.44
CA GLY A 198 23.28 5.13 19.93
C GLY A 198 22.51 4.40 21.03
N VAL A 199 22.68 4.77 22.31
CA VAL A 199 21.96 4.12 23.41
C VAL A 199 20.55 4.66 23.51
N ALA A 200 19.57 3.75 23.49
CA ALA A 200 18.16 4.01 23.64
C ALA A 200 17.66 3.55 25.03
N LEU A 201 16.82 4.38 25.63
CA LEU A 201 16.10 4.14 26.87
C LEU A 201 14.61 4.04 26.53
N THR A 202 14.03 2.88 26.75
CA THR A 202 12.60 2.64 26.53
C THR A 202 11.92 2.34 27.86
N ILE A 203 10.80 3.02 28.15
CA ILE A 203 9.96 2.76 29.32
C ILE A 203 8.53 2.55 28.86
N ILE A 204 7.91 1.48 29.34
CA ILE A 204 6.54 1.08 29.03
C ILE A 204 5.80 0.94 30.36
N SER A 205 4.74 1.73 30.53
CA SER A 205 3.77 1.48 31.60
C SER A 205 3.02 0.20 31.25
N THR A 206 2.95 -0.76 32.17
CA THR A 206 2.30 -2.05 31.95
C THR A 206 1.17 -2.24 32.94
N ASP A 207 0.13 -2.97 32.56
CA ASP A 207 -1.03 -3.30 33.41
C ASP A 207 -1.86 -2.08 33.87
N SER A 208 -1.79 -0.95 33.16
CA SER A 208 -2.66 0.20 33.45
C SER A 208 -4.10 -0.10 33.02
N PRO A 209 -5.09 -0.07 33.93
CA PRO A 209 -6.50 -0.24 33.57
C PRO A 209 -7.07 1.02 32.91
N CYS A 210 -6.29 2.10 32.86
CA CYS A 210 -6.68 3.40 32.34
C CYS A 210 -8.02 3.95 32.90
N SER A 211 -8.36 3.59 34.14
CA SER A 211 -9.65 3.88 34.77
C SER A 211 -9.63 5.22 35.50
N THR A 212 -10.70 6.02 35.36
CA THR A 212 -10.86 7.34 36.02
C THR A 212 -12.32 7.62 36.37
N SER A 213 -12.63 8.77 36.96
CA SER A 213 -13.98 9.24 37.32
C SER A 213 -14.32 10.61 36.71
N ILE A 214 -15.61 11.00 36.75
CA ILE A 214 -16.11 12.31 36.26
C ILE A 214 -15.41 13.49 36.96
N ASN A 215 -14.91 13.28 38.18
CA ASN A 215 -14.11 14.25 38.91
C ASN A 215 -12.90 14.76 38.11
N ASP A 216 -12.31 13.89 37.29
CA ASP A 216 -11.14 14.22 36.48
C ASP A 216 -11.46 15.28 35.43
N ALA A 217 -12.54 15.07 34.68
CA ALA A 217 -13.07 16.03 33.70
C ALA A 217 -13.55 17.33 34.37
N SER A 218 -13.97 17.25 35.63
CA SER A 218 -14.37 18.40 36.44
C SER A 218 -13.17 19.19 37.03
N GLY A 219 -11.93 18.77 36.73
CA GLY A 219 -10.71 19.45 37.14
C GLY A 219 -10.25 19.14 38.58
N ILE A 220 -10.86 18.16 39.25
CA ILE A 220 -10.43 17.71 40.57
C ILE A 220 -9.09 16.97 40.43
N LYS A 221 -8.08 17.40 41.19
CA LYS A 221 -6.70 16.90 41.01
C LYS A 221 -6.36 15.67 41.85
N VAL A 222 -7.14 15.39 42.89
CA VAL A 222 -6.87 14.33 43.87
C VAL A 222 -8.04 13.36 43.88
N SER A 223 -7.79 12.08 43.64
CA SER A 223 -8.79 11.01 43.80
C SER A 223 -8.09 9.66 43.82
N GLN A 224 -8.58 8.72 44.63
CA GLN A 224 -8.12 7.32 44.59
C GLN A 224 -8.53 6.60 43.30
N ASP A 225 -9.54 7.11 42.59
CA ASP A 225 -10.09 6.50 41.38
C ASP A 225 -9.22 6.74 40.14
N TYR A 226 -8.14 7.52 40.25
CA TYR A 226 -7.21 7.83 39.16
C TYR A 226 -6.22 6.67 38.94
N GLN A 227 -6.76 5.56 38.44
CA GLN A 227 -6.06 4.31 38.17
C GLN A 227 -5.61 4.26 36.70
N TYR A 228 -4.77 5.21 36.31
CA TYR A 228 -4.15 5.25 34.99
C TYR A 228 -2.70 5.72 35.11
N GLY A 229 -1.87 5.26 34.18
CA GLY A 229 -0.47 5.66 34.08
C GLY A 229 -0.27 6.84 33.15
N GLY A 230 0.99 7.23 33.04
CA GLY A 230 1.47 8.14 32.01
C GLY A 230 2.95 7.91 31.78
N VAL A 231 3.43 8.35 30.62
CA VAL A 231 4.83 8.30 30.22
C VAL A 231 5.29 9.67 29.77
N GLY A 232 6.60 9.92 29.80
CA GLY A 232 7.10 11.20 29.34
C GLY A 232 8.59 11.40 29.45
N ILE A 233 8.99 12.63 29.10
CA ILE A 233 10.36 13.13 29.22
C ILE A 233 10.34 14.40 30.07
N THR A 234 11.20 14.48 31.09
CA THR A 234 11.37 15.69 31.93
C THR A 234 12.81 16.17 31.89
N LEU A 235 13.00 17.49 31.91
CA LEU A 235 14.31 18.15 31.95
C LEU A 235 14.64 18.64 33.35
N GLN A 236 15.72 18.11 33.93
CA GLN A 236 16.29 18.61 35.18
C GLN A 236 17.30 19.74 34.91
N ARG A 237 17.14 20.88 35.60
CA ARG A 237 18.03 22.06 35.51
C ARG A 237 18.67 22.37 36.87
N PRO A 238 19.90 22.94 36.91
CA PRO A 238 20.70 23.45 35.78
C PRO A 238 21.51 22.39 35.01
N GLN A 239 21.51 21.13 35.44
CA GLN A 239 22.39 20.08 34.91
C GLN A 239 22.09 19.67 33.46
N LYS A 240 20.93 20.05 32.89
CA LYS A 240 20.47 19.65 31.56
C LYS A 240 20.43 18.12 31.38
N ILE A 241 19.83 17.44 32.34
CA ILE A 241 19.64 15.99 32.28
C ILE A 241 18.19 15.71 31.90
N TYR A 242 17.99 14.96 30.82
CA TYR A 242 16.67 14.51 30.39
C TYR A 242 16.41 13.12 30.94
N THR A 243 15.23 12.92 31.50
CA THR A 243 14.79 11.64 32.08
C THR A 243 13.56 11.16 31.33
N ALA A 244 13.65 9.97 30.72
CA ALA A 244 12.47 9.23 30.30
C ALA A 244 11.83 8.61 31.56
N LEU A 245 10.52 8.69 31.70
CA LEU A 245 9.85 8.26 32.94
C LEU A 245 8.41 7.81 32.72
N THR A 246 7.89 7.13 33.74
CA THR A 246 6.45 6.87 33.92
C THR A 246 5.97 7.39 35.28
N THR A 247 4.72 7.83 35.36
CA THR A 247 4.08 8.34 36.59
C THR A 247 2.81 7.58 36.93
N TRP A 248 2.53 7.48 38.24
CA TRP A 248 1.28 6.92 38.78
C TRP A 248 0.74 7.79 39.93
N PRO A 249 -0.47 8.37 39.81
CA PRO A 249 -1.27 8.46 38.59
C PRO A 249 -0.52 9.13 37.42
N GLY A 250 -1.02 8.91 36.21
CA GLY A 250 -0.53 9.54 34.99
C GLY A 250 -0.63 11.05 35.03
N ASN A 251 0.39 11.74 34.53
CA ASN A 251 0.40 13.20 34.43
C ASN A 251 0.31 13.66 32.98
N ASP A 252 -0.35 14.80 32.79
CA ASP A 252 -0.48 15.48 31.49
C ASP A 252 0.24 16.83 31.56
N THR A 253 1.52 16.81 31.92
CA THR A 253 2.34 18.01 32.09
C THR A 253 3.13 18.28 30.81
N HIS A 254 2.48 18.98 29.89
CA HIS A 254 3.03 19.55 28.68
C HIS A 254 2.31 20.87 28.37
N ALA A 255 2.76 21.62 27.35
CA ALA A 255 2.05 22.82 26.91
C ALA A 255 0.61 22.48 26.49
N GLY A 256 -0.40 23.01 27.21
CA GLY A 256 -1.82 22.74 26.96
C GLY A 256 -2.40 21.49 27.63
N GLY A 257 -1.62 20.75 28.43
CA GLY A 257 -2.08 19.55 29.14
C GLY A 257 -2.89 19.85 30.42
N LEU A 258 -3.57 18.83 30.95
CA LEU A 258 -4.40 18.91 32.18
C LEU A 258 -3.61 19.05 33.48
N GLY A 259 -2.28 18.98 33.41
CA GLY A 259 -1.39 19.02 34.55
C GLY A 259 -1.38 17.74 35.37
N PRO A 260 -0.83 17.79 36.60
CA PRO A 260 -0.65 16.60 37.41
C PRO A 260 -1.95 16.12 38.08
N ARG A 261 -1.97 14.83 38.39
CA ARG A 261 -3.02 14.16 39.16
C ARG A 261 -2.39 13.40 40.31
N TYR A 262 -3.13 13.26 41.41
CA TYR A 262 -2.59 12.77 42.67
C TYR A 262 -3.52 11.74 43.30
N HIS A 263 -2.91 10.80 43.99
CA HIS A 263 -3.59 9.93 44.92
C HIS A 263 -3.65 10.56 46.32
N PRO A 264 -4.78 10.44 47.03
CA PRO A 264 -4.98 11.04 48.36
C PRO A 264 -4.16 10.34 49.44
N PHE A 265 -4.23 10.85 50.67
CA PHE A 265 -3.69 10.15 51.85
C PHE A 265 -4.83 9.50 52.61
N ILE A 266 -5.10 8.22 52.32
CA ILE A 266 -6.15 7.44 53.00
C ILE A 266 -5.50 6.27 53.73
N ASN A 267 -5.80 6.14 55.03
CA ASN A 267 -5.18 5.13 55.88
C ASN A 267 -5.57 3.72 55.42
N GLY A 268 -4.56 2.87 55.18
CA GLY A 268 -4.78 1.52 54.66
C GLY A 268 -5.22 1.47 53.19
N GLY A 269 -5.15 2.60 52.47
CA GLY A 269 -5.36 2.65 51.02
C GLY A 269 -4.32 1.82 50.27
N LYS A 270 -4.78 0.96 49.36
CA LYS A 270 -3.93 0.05 48.54
C LYS A 270 -4.07 0.29 47.03
N TYR A 271 -4.43 1.51 46.65
CA TYR A 271 -4.68 1.92 45.26
C TYR A 271 -3.42 2.41 44.52
N HIS A 272 -2.27 2.53 45.20
CA HIS A 272 -1.03 3.02 44.58
C HIS A 272 -0.11 1.86 44.19
N LYS A 273 -0.43 1.21 43.06
CA LYS A 273 0.32 0.08 42.54
C LYS A 273 0.39 0.13 41.02
N TYR A 274 1.57 -0.09 40.45
CA TYR A 274 1.77 -0.11 38.99
C TYR A 274 2.99 -0.95 38.60
N SER A 275 2.99 -1.40 37.35
CA SER A 275 4.03 -2.22 36.75
C SER A 275 4.71 -1.43 35.63
N VAL A 276 6.02 -1.59 35.47
CA VAL A 276 6.81 -0.92 34.44
C VAL A 276 7.71 -1.95 33.77
N TYR A 277 7.74 -1.95 32.44
CA TYR A 277 8.80 -2.58 31.67
C TYR A 277 9.77 -1.49 31.19
N PHE A 278 11.07 -1.76 31.24
CA PHE A 278 12.05 -0.84 30.67
C PHE A 278 13.23 -1.57 30.06
N LYS A 279 13.82 -0.96 29.03
CA LYS A 279 14.94 -1.53 28.29
C LYS A 279 16.01 -0.47 28.04
N ILE A 280 17.26 -0.88 28.22
CA ILE A 280 18.44 -0.12 27.80
C ILE A 280 19.12 -0.94 26.70
N GLU A 281 19.22 -0.37 25.51
CA GLU A 281 19.81 -1.04 24.36
C GLU A 281 20.61 -0.07 23.49
N LYS A 282 21.35 -0.61 22.54
CA LYS A 282 22.07 0.18 21.54
C LYS A 282 21.45 -0.09 20.17
N THR A 283 21.12 0.98 19.46
CA THR A 283 20.45 0.96 18.15
C THR A 283 21.16 1.89 17.17
N ASP A 284 21.10 1.55 15.89
CA ASP A 284 21.85 2.25 14.84
C ASP A 284 21.24 3.61 14.49
N ASP A 285 19.90 3.72 14.52
CA ASP A 285 19.19 4.95 14.17
C ASP A 285 17.86 5.13 14.93
N TYR A 286 17.21 6.25 14.65
CA TYR A 286 15.94 6.65 15.25
C TYR A 286 14.79 5.69 14.87
N ALA A 287 14.66 5.33 13.60
CA ALA A 287 13.57 4.50 13.10
C ALA A 287 13.60 3.09 13.72
N THR A 288 14.77 2.48 13.82
CA THR A 288 15.01 1.21 14.51
C THR A 288 14.60 1.29 15.98
N SER A 289 14.93 2.40 16.65
CA SER A 289 14.59 2.61 18.06
C SER A 289 13.08 2.76 18.28
N VAL A 290 12.40 3.48 17.39
CA VAL A 290 10.94 3.60 17.40
C VAL A 290 10.29 2.23 17.17
N SER A 291 10.77 1.48 16.16
CA SER A 291 10.26 0.14 15.85
C SER A 291 10.40 -0.82 17.03
N ASN A 292 11.58 -0.88 17.65
CA ASN A 292 11.81 -1.71 18.83
C ASN A 292 10.91 -1.33 20.01
N ALA A 293 10.79 -0.02 20.30
CA ALA A 293 9.97 0.47 21.40
C ALA A 293 8.47 0.17 21.17
N TRP A 294 7.98 0.41 19.95
CA TRP A 294 6.59 0.12 19.57
C TRP A 294 6.29 -1.38 19.62
N ASN A 295 7.10 -2.21 18.96
CA ASN A 295 6.88 -3.67 18.92
C ASN A 295 6.89 -4.27 20.32
N THR A 296 7.83 -3.86 21.17
CA THR A 296 7.87 -4.33 22.55
C THR A 296 6.60 -3.94 23.31
N ALA A 297 6.12 -2.71 23.14
CA ALA A 297 4.87 -2.28 23.78
C ALA A 297 3.65 -3.03 23.21
N PHE A 298 3.60 -3.22 21.90
CA PHE A 298 2.55 -3.95 21.20
C PHE A 298 2.48 -5.41 21.66
N ASP A 299 3.62 -6.09 21.82
CA ASP A 299 3.70 -7.46 22.30
C ASP A 299 3.27 -7.59 23.77
N LEU A 300 3.68 -6.63 24.62
CA LEU A 300 3.31 -6.61 26.03
C LEU A 300 1.80 -6.35 26.24
N TYR A 301 1.22 -5.44 25.47
CA TYR A 301 -0.21 -5.14 25.52
C TYR A 301 -1.06 -6.15 24.77
N ASN A 302 -0.49 -6.78 23.74
CA ASN A 302 -1.11 -7.79 22.90
C ASN A 302 -2.55 -7.40 22.50
N PRO A 303 -2.74 -6.35 21.68
CA PRO A 303 -4.06 -5.80 21.39
C PRO A 303 -5.05 -6.85 20.89
N THR A 304 -6.28 -6.78 21.41
CA THR A 304 -7.38 -7.69 21.09
C THR A 304 -7.93 -7.38 19.70
N ILE A 305 -8.22 -8.44 18.93
CA ILE A 305 -9.00 -8.37 17.69
C ILE A 305 -10.47 -8.61 18.05
N TYR A 306 -11.32 -7.66 17.70
CA TYR A 306 -12.77 -7.72 17.88
C TYR A 306 -13.40 -8.15 16.56
N GLU A 307 -13.48 -9.47 16.35
CA GLU A 307 -13.95 -10.07 15.10
C GLU A 307 -15.31 -9.51 14.67
N THR A 308 -15.41 -9.29 13.35
CA THR A 308 -16.61 -8.81 12.67
C THR A 308 -16.73 -9.61 11.37
N ASP A 309 -17.95 -9.98 10.99
CA ASP A 309 -18.22 -10.60 9.70
C ASP A 309 -17.90 -9.59 8.58
N LEU A 310 -16.74 -9.76 7.93
CA LEU A 310 -16.24 -8.82 6.94
C LEU A 310 -17.04 -8.82 5.64
N LYS A 311 -17.65 -9.96 5.28
CA LYS A 311 -18.54 -10.06 4.12
C LYS A 311 -19.86 -9.37 4.37
N HIS A 312 -20.47 -9.61 5.53
CA HIS A 312 -21.68 -8.89 5.93
C HIS A 312 -21.43 -7.38 6.00
N ALA A 313 -20.27 -6.96 6.53
CA ALA A 313 -19.89 -5.55 6.53
C ALA A 313 -19.73 -4.97 5.11
N TYR A 314 -19.09 -5.70 4.18
CA TYR A 314 -18.99 -5.31 2.77
C TYR A 314 -20.39 -5.11 2.16
N ASP A 315 -21.27 -6.09 2.31
CA ASP A 315 -22.64 -6.02 1.80
C ASP A 315 -23.43 -4.87 2.43
N ALA A 316 -23.31 -4.67 3.74
CA ALA A 316 -23.96 -3.57 4.47
C ALA A 316 -23.52 -2.19 3.96
N LEU A 317 -22.23 -2.01 3.69
CA LEU A 317 -21.66 -0.79 3.12
C LEU A 317 -22.20 -0.53 1.70
N ILE A 318 -22.18 -1.52 0.81
CA ILE A 318 -22.70 -1.39 -0.55
C ILE A 318 -24.20 -1.07 -0.56
N ASN A 319 -24.99 -1.79 0.23
CA ASN A 319 -26.43 -1.54 0.34
C ASN A 319 -26.72 -0.13 0.88
N THR A 320 -25.90 0.36 1.80
CA THR A 320 -26.04 1.70 2.36
C THR A 320 -25.66 2.78 1.35
N LEU A 321 -24.59 2.59 0.57
CA LEU A 321 -24.23 3.49 -0.53
C LEU A 321 -25.36 3.62 -1.55
N ASP A 322 -25.92 2.50 -2.00
CA ASP A 322 -27.05 2.52 -2.93
C ASP A 322 -28.31 3.16 -2.32
N TYR A 323 -28.56 2.95 -1.02
CA TYR A 323 -29.66 3.61 -0.32
C TYR A 323 -29.55 5.14 -0.33
N TYR A 324 -28.34 5.66 -0.27
CA TYR A 324 -28.04 7.09 -0.28
C TYR A 324 -27.62 7.65 -1.64
N TYR A 325 -27.67 6.85 -2.72
CA TYR A 325 -27.41 7.34 -4.06
C TYR A 325 -28.41 8.43 -4.47
N LEU A 326 -27.89 9.53 -5.01
CA LEU A 326 -28.64 10.68 -5.50
C LEU A 326 -28.46 10.80 -7.01
N SER A 327 -29.57 10.92 -7.74
CA SER A 327 -29.62 11.15 -9.18
C SER A 327 -30.40 12.43 -9.53
N PRO A 328 -29.99 13.17 -10.58
CA PRO A 328 -30.81 14.25 -11.16
C PRO A 328 -32.17 13.76 -11.68
N ILE A 329 -32.26 12.47 -12.03
CA ILE A 329 -33.49 11.83 -12.43
C ILE A 329 -34.16 11.27 -11.17
N LYS A 330 -35.04 12.06 -10.54
CA LYS A 330 -35.66 11.72 -9.23
C LYS A 330 -36.17 10.29 -9.06
N ARG A 331 -36.69 9.65 -10.13
CA ARG A 331 -37.19 8.26 -10.07
C ARG A 331 -36.10 7.21 -9.83
N GLU A 332 -34.83 7.58 -10.00
CA GLU A 332 -33.65 6.73 -9.82
C GLU A 332 -33.03 6.91 -8.42
N SER A 333 -33.47 7.91 -7.65
CA SER A 333 -33.07 8.13 -6.25
C SER A 333 -34.04 7.44 -5.30
N LYS A 334 -33.52 6.79 -4.25
CA LYS A 334 -34.35 6.29 -3.13
C LYS A 334 -34.76 7.41 -2.17
N GLN A 335 -34.05 8.53 -2.21
CA GLN A 335 -34.29 9.71 -1.39
C GLN A 335 -35.03 10.80 -2.18
N ASP A 336 -36.01 11.48 -1.57
CA ASP A 336 -36.73 12.60 -2.19
C ASP A 336 -35.92 13.91 -2.07
N VAL A 337 -34.79 13.95 -2.77
CA VAL A 337 -33.90 15.12 -2.85
C VAL A 337 -33.71 15.49 -4.32
N THR A 338 -33.63 16.79 -4.59
CA THR A 338 -33.34 17.31 -5.95
C THR A 338 -31.86 17.67 -6.02
N VAL A 339 -31.13 17.03 -6.93
CA VAL A 339 -29.73 17.31 -7.23
C VAL A 339 -29.55 17.55 -8.74
N THR A 340 -28.44 18.17 -9.13
CA THR A 340 -28.12 18.43 -10.55
C THR A 340 -27.03 17.52 -11.12
N ALA A 341 -26.35 16.75 -10.28
CA ALA A 341 -25.38 15.72 -10.68
C ALA A 341 -25.59 14.43 -9.87
N PRO A 342 -25.18 13.26 -10.40
CA PRO A 342 -25.19 12.01 -9.66
C PRO A 342 -24.09 11.98 -8.59
N GLY A 343 -24.36 11.37 -7.43
CA GLY A 343 -23.39 11.26 -6.34
C GLY A 343 -24.00 10.79 -5.02
N PHE A 344 -23.23 10.96 -3.96
CA PHE A 344 -23.62 10.63 -2.58
C PHE A 344 -23.64 11.90 -1.72
N PRO A 345 -24.46 11.97 -0.66
CA PRO A 345 -24.40 13.07 0.31
C PRO A 345 -22.98 13.32 0.82
N TRP A 346 -22.67 14.59 1.13
CA TRP A 346 -21.46 14.94 1.87
C TRP A 346 -21.42 14.24 3.22
N SER A 347 -22.55 14.27 3.93
CA SER A 347 -22.72 13.59 5.22
C SER A 347 -24.15 13.15 5.49
N ILE A 348 -24.28 12.20 6.42
CA ILE A 348 -25.54 11.77 7.04
C ILE A 348 -25.41 12.01 8.55
N LYS A 349 -26.29 12.83 9.13
CA LYS A 349 -26.26 13.08 10.57
C LYS A 349 -26.81 11.88 11.34
N LEU A 350 -26.10 11.42 12.36
CA LEU A 350 -26.51 10.21 13.10
C LEU A 350 -27.53 10.47 14.21
N ASN A 351 -27.90 11.73 14.46
CA ASN A 351 -28.93 12.10 15.43
C ASN A 351 -30.35 12.08 14.83
N ASP A 352 -30.49 12.44 13.56
CA ASP A 352 -31.79 12.56 12.88
C ASP A 352 -31.82 11.97 11.47
N PHE A 353 -30.69 11.44 10.98
CA PHE A 353 -30.52 10.82 9.66
C PHE A 353 -30.77 11.77 8.48
N SER A 354 -30.74 13.08 8.73
CA SER A 354 -30.75 14.09 7.67
C SER A 354 -29.44 14.10 6.89
N MET A 355 -29.54 14.37 5.60
CA MET A 355 -28.39 14.37 4.69
C MET A 355 -27.95 15.80 4.37
N ASP A 356 -26.63 16.01 4.32
CA ASP A 356 -26.04 17.16 3.65
C ASP A 356 -25.80 16.82 2.18
N CYS A 357 -26.65 17.34 1.29
CA CYS A 357 -26.54 17.14 -0.16
C CYS A 357 -26.06 18.40 -0.88
N THR A 358 -25.35 19.31 -0.20
CA THR A 358 -24.97 20.61 -0.76
C THR A 358 -23.81 20.53 -1.73
N THR A 359 -22.82 19.69 -1.43
CA THR A 359 -21.54 19.66 -2.13
C THR A 359 -21.05 18.23 -2.30
N TYR A 360 -20.52 17.92 -3.47
CA TYR A 360 -19.72 16.73 -3.77
C TYR A 360 -18.24 17.12 -3.81
N GLU A 361 -17.36 16.25 -3.33
CA GLU A 361 -15.91 16.46 -3.36
C GLU A 361 -15.18 15.24 -3.92
N LEU A 362 -14.15 15.52 -4.71
CA LEU A 362 -13.39 14.55 -5.50
C LEU A 362 -12.61 13.55 -4.63
N GLY A 363 -11.97 14.02 -3.56
CA GLY A 363 -11.09 13.22 -2.71
C GLY A 363 -11.10 13.72 -1.27
N PHE A 364 -10.21 13.22 -0.42
CA PHE A 364 -10.17 13.51 1.03
C PHE A 364 -11.47 13.14 1.75
N VAL A 365 -12.37 14.08 2.07
CA VAL A 365 -13.59 13.81 2.85
C VAL A 365 -14.72 13.34 1.94
N GLY A 366 -14.80 13.88 0.72
CA GLY A 366 -15.85 13.54 -0.24
C GLY A 366 -15.67 12.20 -0.94
N LEU A 367 -14.48 11.90 -1.48
CA LEU A 367 -14.15 10.62 -2.16
C LEU A 367 -15.26 10.02 -3.05
N GLN A 368 -15.94 10.86 -3.82
CA GLN A 368 -17.08 10.45 -4.63
C GLN A 368 -16.72 9.37 -5.67
N PRO A 369 -15.58 9.47 -6.38
CA PRO A 369 -15.14 8.39 -7.27
C PRO A 369 -14.90 7.06 -6.55
N SER A 370 -14.31 7.05 -5.34
CA SER A 370 -14.04 5.80 -4.60
C SER A 370 -15.33 5.02 -4.30
N THR A 371 -16.36 5.71 -3.78
CA THR A 371 -17.64 5.07 -3.48
C THR A 371 -18.43 4.74 -4.76
N GLY A 372 -18.27 5.55 -5.81
CA GLY A 372 -18.79 5.25 -7.14
C GLY A 372 -18.21 3.96 -7.74
N LEU A 373 -16.88 3.79 -7.67
CA LEU A 373 -16.18 2.58 -8.08
C LEU A 373 -16.65 1.36 -7.27
N ALA A 374 -16.71 1.48 -5.94
CA ALA A 374 -17.12 0.37 -5.09
C ALA A 374 -18.54 -0.11 -5.42
N LEU A 375 -19.49 0.82 -5.61
CA LEU A 375 -20.86 0.48 -6.00
C LEU A 375 -20.94 -0.10 -7.42
N MET A 376 -20.18 0.47 -8.37
CA MET A 376 -20.10 -0.05 -9.74
C MET A 376 -19.61 -1.49 -9.77
N ARG A 377 -18.51 -1.77 -9.04
CA ARG A 377 -17.94 -3.11 -8.92
C ARG A 377 -18.94 -4.09 -8.34
N ALA A 378 -19.54 -3.75 -7.19
CA ALA A 378 -20.52 -4.63 -6.56
C ALA A 378 -21.70 -4.91 -7.52
N GLY A 379 -22.11 -3.93 -8.33
CA GLY A 379 -23.09 -4.13 -9.39
C GLY A 379 -22.65 -5.08 -10.50
N ILE A 380 -21.40 -5.02 -10.94
CA ILE A 380 -20.82 -5.95 -11.92
C ILE A 380 -20.76 -7.37 -11.33
N ASP A 381 -20.16 -7.53 -10.16
CA ASP A 381 -19.90 -8.83 -9.53
C ASP A 381 -21.20 -9.57 -9.16
N SER A 382 -22.25 -8.83 -8.79
CA SER A 382 -23.57 -9.37 -8.46
C SER A 382 -24.58 -9.38 -9.62
N ASN A 383 -24.19 -8.89 -10.81
CA ASN A 383 -25.08 -8.67 -11.95
C ASN A 383 -26.32 -7.79 -11.59
N ASN A 384 -26.12 -6.81 -10.71
CA ASN A 384 -27.13 -5.82 -10.34
C ASN A 384 -27.00 -4.57 -11.23
N ALA A 385 -27.94 -4.44 -12.18
CA ALA A 385 -27.93 -3.37 -13.17
C ALA A 385 -28.05 -1.96 -12.58
N ASP A 386 -28.81 -1.79 -11.50
CA ASP A 386 -29.01 -0.49 -10.86
C ASP A 386 -27.71 -0.03 -10.19
N TRP A 387 -27.07 -0.90 -9.40
CA TRP A 387 -25.79 -0.59 -8.75
C TRP A 387 -24.68 -0.29 -9.76
N LYS A 388 -24.59 -1.11 -10.82
CA LYS A 388 -23.63 -0.88 -11.91
C LYS A 388 -23.85 0.50 -12.53
N LYS A 389 -25.11 0.84 -12.84
CA LYS A 389 -25.46 2.14 -13.42
C LYS A 389 -25.15 3.29 -12.45
N HIS A 390 -25.57 3.20 -11.19
CA HIS A 390 -25.38 4.25 -10.19
C HIS A 390 -23.90 4.58 -10.00
N GLY A 391 -23.05 3.56 -9.84
CA GLY A 391 -21.60 3.76 -9.76
C GLY A 391 -21.02 4.34 -11.07
N THR A 392 -21.44 3.82 -12.23
CA THR A 392 -21.01 4.32 -13.55
C THR A 392 -21.35 5.80 -13.74
N ASP A 393 -22.56 6.24 -13.34
CA ASP A 393 -23.02 7.63 -13.47
C ASP A 393 -22.12 8.60 -12.68
N VAL A 394 -21.67 8.21 -11.48
CA VAL A 394 -20.75 9.00 -10.65
C VAL A 394 -19.37 9.11 -11.32
N ILE A 395 -18.83 8.01 -11.81
CA ILE A 395 -17.53 8.02 -12.53
C ILE A 395 -17.63 8.85 -13.80
N ASP A 396 -18.71 8.70 -14.57
CA ASP A 396 -18.97 9.47 -15.79
C ASP A 396 -19.01 10.98 -15.52
N PHE A 397 -19.66 11.40 -14.43
CA PHE A 397 -19.71 12.80 -14.03
C PHE A 397 -18.31 13.38 -13.77
N TRP A 398 -17.47 12.69 -12.98
CA TRP A 398 -16.13 13.16 -12.64
C TRP A 398 -15.17 13.10 -13.83
N ALA A 399 -15.20 12.04 -14.63
CA ALA A 399 -14.35 11.91 -15.82
C ALA A 399 -14.64 13.02 -16.85
N GLN A 400 -15.92 13.36 -17.06
CA GLN A 400 -16.31 14.32 -18.11
C GLN A 400 -16.25 15.78 -17.64
N GLY A 401 -16.53 16.05 -16.36
CA GLY A 401 -16.64 17.40 -15.81
C GLY A 401 -15.53 17.81 -14.85
N GLY A 402 -14.81 16.86 -14.26
CA GLY A 402 -13.94 17.06 -13.10
C GLY A 402 -12.61 17.76 -13.38
N LEU A 403 -12.20 17.91 -14.64
CA LEU A 403 -10.90 18.51 -14.99
C LEU A 403 -11.01 19.97 -15.42
N SER A 404 -9.97 20.74 -15.11
CA SER A 404 -9.72 22.04 -15.72
C SER A 404 -9.41 21.93 -17.21
N THR A 405 -9.31 23.07 -17.89
CA THR A 405 -8.89 23.10 -19.30
C THR A 405 -7.47 22.55 -19.49
N LEU A 406 -6.55 22.77 -18.54
CA LEU A 406 -5.18 22.25 -18.58
C LEU A 406 -5.04 20.82 -18.02
N GLY A 407 -6.09 20.25 -17.43
CA GLY A 407 -6.07 18.87 -16.94
C GLY A 407 -5.89 18.70 -15.44
N PHE A 408 -5.78 19.77 -14.65
CA PHE A 408 -5.75 19.65 -13.19
C PHE A 408 -7.17 19.47 -12.62
N PRO A 409 -7.40 18.55 -11.66
CA PRO A 409 -8.72 18.30 -11.11
C PRO A 409 -9.33 19.47 -10.33
N LYS A 410 -10.65 19.55 -10.40
CA LYS A 410 -11.50 20.42 -9.59
C LYS A 410 -11.91 19.67 -8.33
N SER A 411 -11.75 20.29 -7.16
CA SER A 411 -12.00 19.60 -5.90
C SER A 411 -13.48 19.43 -5.56
N ARG A 412 -14.35 20.39 -5.92
CA ARG A 412 -15.73 20.46 -5.38
C ARG A 412 -16.81 20.89 -6.38
N PHE A 413 -17.99 20.31 -6.25
CA PHE A 413 -19.19 20.61 -7.06
C PHE A 413 -20.42 20.86 -6.19
N ARG A 414 -21.20 21.92 -6.45
CA ARG A 414 -22.47 22.18 -5.75
C ARG A 414 -23.63 21.39 -6.36
N SER A 415 -24.13 20.40 -5.65
CA SER A 415 -25.11 19.44 -6.14
C SER A 415 -26.57 19.89 -6.06
N ASN A 416 -26.93 20.85 -5.20
CA ASN A 416 -28.33 21.20 -4.93
C ASN A 416 -28.79 22.60 -5.40
N THR A 417 -28.01 23.27 -6.26
CA THR A 417 -28.36 24.61 -6.77
C THR A 417 -28.94 24.55 -8.18
N GLU A 418 -29.93 25.38 -8.52
CA GLU A 418 -30.58 25.45 -9.86
C GLU A 418 -29.63 25.73 -11.04
N LYS A 419 -28.35 25.95 -10.80
CA LYS A 419 -27.30 26.10 -11.82
C LYS A 419 -26.07 25.30 -11.41
N ASP A 420 -25.63 24.41 -12.29
CA ASP A 420 -24.38 23.65 -12.13
C ASP A 420 -23.21 24.59 -11.86
N LYS A 421 -22.66 24.55 -10.64
CA LYS A 421 -21.54 25.39 -10.26
C LYS A 421 -20.52 24.57 -9.49
N TRP A 422 -19.46 24.24 -10.21
CA TRP A 422 -18.16 23.95 -9.65
C TRP A 422 -17.75 25.05 -8.65
N GLU A 423 -17.29 24.66 -7.46
CA GLU A 423 -16.80 25.63 -6.49
C GLU A 423 -15.41 26.12 -6.87
N TYR A 424 -15.19 27.43 -6.76
CA TYR A 424 -13.89 28.07 -7.03
C TYR A 424 -12.97 27.90 -5.83
N THR A 425 -12.49 26.68 -5.63
CA THR A 425 -11.60 26.28 -4.54
C THR A 425 -10.29 25.73 -5.08
N GLU A 426 -9.24 25.82 -4.28
CA GLU A 426 -8.00 25.09 -4.47
C GLU A 426 -8.27 23.57 -4.48
N CYS A 427 -7.42 22.83 -5.18
CA CYS A 427 -7.38 21.37 -5.07
C CYS A 427 -5.97 20.95 -4.63
N SER A 428 -5.91 20.21 -3.54
CA SER A 428 -4.65 19.63 -3.05
C SER A 428 -4.21 18.43 -3.89
N MET A 429 -2.93 18.09 -3.84
CA MET A 429 -2.40 16.89 -4.47
C MET A 429 -3.05 15.63 -3.90
N ARG A 430 -3.31 15.60 -2.58
CA ARG A 430 -4.05 14.50 -1.96
C ARG A 430 -5.45 14.35 -2.54
N GLN A 431 -6.25 15.43 -2.65
CA GLN A 431 -7.59 15.37 -3.24
C GLN A 431 -7.56 14.96 -4.71
N ALA A 432 -6.66 15.55 -5.50
CA ALA A 432 -6.55 15.29 -6.93
C ALA A 432 -6.18 13.83 -7.21
N CYS A 433 -5.14 13.32 -6.54
CA CYS A 433 -4.63 11.97 -6.79
C CYS A 433 -5.56 10.91 -6.22
N SER A 434 -6.07 11.05 -4.99
CA SER A 434 -7.01 10.07 -4.43
C SER A 434 -8.28 9.93 -5.26
N GLY A 435 -8.84 11.02 -5.79
CA GLY A 435 -10.04 10.91 -6.63
C GLY A 435 -9.80 10.34 -8.02
N PHE A 436 -8.72 10.76 -8.72
CA PHE A 436 -8.48 10.31 -10.10
C PHE A 436 -7.87 8.91 -10.20
N THR A 437 -7.23 8.42 -9.13
CA THR A 437 -6.84 7.00 -9.02
C THR A 437 -8.05 6.09 -9.20
N GLU A 438 -9.17 6.42 -8.55
CA GLU A 438 -10.39 5.61 -8.60
C GLU A 438 -11.13 5.72 -9.93
N VAL A 439 -11.02 6.87 -10.62
CA VAL A 439 -11.53 7.00 -12.00
C VAL A 439 -10.73 6.10 -12.95
N LEU A 440 -9.41 6.01 -12.76
CA LEU A 440 -8.55 5.12 -13.52
C LEU A 440 -8.88 3.65 -13.23
N GLU A 441 -8.95 3.25 -11.96
CA GLU A 441 -9.30 1.89 -11.56
C GLU A 441 -10.71 1.50 -12.06
N ALA A 442 -11.67 2.43 -12.05
CA ALA A 442 -12.98 2.21 -12.65
C ALA A 442 -12.92 1.93 -14.15
N TRP A 443 -12.09 2.66 -14.90
CA TRP A 443 -11.87 2.37 -16.32
C TRP A 443 -11.24 0.99 -16.52
N CYS A 444 -10.24 0.63 -15.71
CA CYS A 444 -9.58 -0.67 -15.78
C CYS A 444 -10.57 -1.82 -15.53
N LEU A 445 -11.37 -1.71 -14.47
CA LEU A 445 -12.39 -2.69 -14.12
C LEU A 445 -13.44 -2.81 -15.24
N TYR A 446 -14.00 -1.69 -15.70
CA TYR A 446 -15.08 -1.69 -16.69
C TYR A 446 -14.62 -2.25 -18.05
N ARG A 447 -13.42 -1.88 -18.49
CA ARG A 447 -12.82 -2.41 -19.73
C ARG A 447 -12.68 -3.93 -19.64
N LYS A 448 -12.21 -4.44 -18.51
CA LYS A 448 -11.97 -5.87 -18.30
C LYS A 448 -13.25 -6.69 -18.17
N THR A 449 -14.19 -6.26 -17.34
CA THR A 449 -15.37 -7.07 -17.02
C THR A 449 -16.47 -6.96 -18.08
N GLU A 450 -16.58 -5.80 -18.74
CA GLU A 450 -17.64 -5.54 -19.71
C GLU A 450 -17.12 -5.53 -21.16
N GLY A 451 -15.80 -5.59 -21.39
CA GLY A 451 -15.20 -5.55 -22.73
C GLY A 451 -15.35 -4.19 -23.42
N VAL A 452 -15.72 -3.14 -22.69
CA VAL A 452 -16.02 -1.81 -23.24
C VAL A 452 -14.95 -0.81 -22.80
N ASN A 453 -14.21 -0.28 -23.77
CA ASN A 453 -13.28 0.80 -23.52
C ASN A 453 -14.02 2.14 -23.36
N LYS A 454 -14.17 2.61 -22.12
CA LYS A 454 -14.71 3.94 -21.79
C LYS A 454 -13.68 5.03 -22.11
N VAL A 455 -13.49 5.33 -23.40
CA VAL A 455 -12.44 6.23 -23.93
C VAL A 455 -12.33 7.55 -23.16
N LYS A 456 -13.47 8.19 -22.84
CA LYS A 456 -13.48 9.46 -22.09
C LYS A 456 -12.87 9.37 -20.69
N TRP A 457 -12.97 8.21 -20.03
CA TRP A 457 -12.42 8.02 -18.68
C TRP A 457 -10.90 7.96 -18.72
N ILE A 458 -10.33 7.12 -19.61
CA ILE A 458 -8.88 7.04 -19.77
C ILE A 458 -8.28 8.32 -20.35
N GLU A 459 -8.98 9.01 -21.26
CA GLU A 459 -8.55 10.33 -21.74
C GLU A 459 -8.49 11.36 -20.61
N ALA A 460 -9.46 11.36 -19.68
CA ALA A 460 -9.42 12.23 -18.51
C ALA A 460 -8.22 11.88 -17.60
N CYS A 461 -8.00 10.60 -17.32
CA CYS A 461 -6.87 10.15 -16.51
C CYS A 461 -5.52 10.54 -17.15
N LYS A 462 -5.34 10.26 -18.45
CA LYS A 462 -4.15 10.67 -19.19
C LYS A 462 -3.94 12.17 -19.18
N LYS A 463 -5.02 12.96 -19.34
CA LYS A 463 -4.93 14.42 -19.28
C LYS A 463 -4.41 14.93 -17.92
N PHE A 464 -4.86 14.32 -16.82
CA PHE A 464 -4.32 14.65 -15.50
C PHE A 464 -2.87 14.14 -15.32
N GLY A 465 -2.56 12.94 -15.80
CA GLY A 465 -1.20 12.40 -15.79
C GLY A 465 -0.23 13.28 -16.57
N ASP A 466 -0.61 13.75 -17.75
CA ASP A 466 0.18 14.67 -18.58
C ASP A 466 0.39 16.00 -17.86
N TRP A 467 -0.63 16.51 -17.17
CA TRP A 467 -0.48 17.69 -16.32
C TRP A 467 0.56 17.46 -15.20
N LEU A 468 0.55 16.30 -14.55
CA LEU A 468 1.54 15.94 -13.52
C LEU A 468 2.96 15.88 -14.08
N VAL A 469 3.15 15.31 -15.28
CA VAL A 469 4.45 15.27 -15.96
C VAL A 469 4.94 16.68 -16.27
N GLU A 470 4.09 17.54 -16.82
CA GLU A 470 4.43 18.92 -17.23
C GLU A 470 4.66 19.89 -16.05
N ASN A 471 4.05 19.61 -14.90
CA ASN A 471 4.08 20.49 -13.72
C ASN A 471 4.86 19.94 -12.54
N GLN A 472 5.57 18.81 -12.70
CA GLN A 472 6.53 18.33 -11.72
C GLN A 472 7.69 19.34 -11.60
N ASN A 473 8.06 19.71 -10.38
CA ASN A 473 9.20 20.58 -10.13
C ASN A 473 10.52 19.90 -10.56
N GLU A 474 11.59 20.69 -10.73
CA GLU A 474 12.91 20.16 -11.11
C GLU A 474 13.43 19.09 -10.13
N ASP A 475 13.13 19.24 -8.84
CA ASP A 475 13.50 18.29 -7.78
C ASP A 475 12.57 17.06 -7.67
N GLY A 476 11.59 16.91 -8.55
CA GLY A 476 10.63 15.79 -8.52
C GLY A 476 9.37 16.03 -7.68
N SER A 477 9.29 17.16 -6.97
CA SER A 477 8.16 17.46 -6.08
C SER A 477 6.95 18.11 -6.75
N TYR A 478 5.85 18.17 -6.00
CA TYR A 478 4.69 19.02 -6.29
C TYR A 478 4.43 19.99 -5.13
N TYR A 479 3.85 21.14 -5.42
CA TYR A 479 3.28 21.99 -4.36
C TYR A 479 2.03 21.31 -3.78
N MET A 480 1.69 21.62 -2.53
CA MET A 480 0.59 21.00 -1.81
C MET A 480 -0.75 21.14 -2.55
N GLU A 481 -1.02 22.31 -3.13
CA GLU A 481 -2.29 22.59 -3.80
C GLU A 481 -2.14 23.60 -4.94
N TYR A 482 -3.08 23.56 -5.90
CA TYR A 482 -3.11 24.44 -7.06
C TYR A 482 -4.53 24.99 -7.30
N GLN A 483 -4.62 26.04 -8.11
CA GLN A 483 -5.86 26.77 -8.44
C GLN A 483 -6.44 26.32 -9.80
N PRO A 484 -7.37 25.33 -9.86
CA PRO A 484 -7.83 24.74 -11.13
C PRO A 484 -8.59 25.72 -12.05
N TYR A 485 -9.08 26.85 -11.55
CA TYR A 485 -9.87 27.82 -12.34
C TYR A 485 -9.07 29.05 -12.78
N ILE A 486 -7.82 29.17 -12.33
CA ILE A 486 -6.97 30.31 -12.66
C ILE A 486 -5.82 29.79 -13.52
N ILE A 487 -5.61 30.44 -14.66
CA ILE A 487 -4.45 30.19 -15.54
C ILE A 487 -3.66 31.48 -15.61
N LYS A 488 -2.39 31.41 -15.19
CA LYS A 488 -1.41 32.48 -15.34
C LYS A 488 -0.19 31.90 -16.06
N ASP A 489 0.23 32.56 -17.13
CA ASP A 489 1.39 32.13 -17.93
C ASP A 489 1.33 30.66 -18.37
N GLY A 490 0.12 30.19 -18.71
CA GLY A 490 -0.12 28.82 -19.17
C GLY A 490 -0.14 27.76 -18.06
N LYS A 491 -0.09 28.14 -16.77
CA LYS A 491 -0.09 27.20 -15.63
C LYS A 491 -1.15 27.54 -14.58
N HIS A 492 -1.50 26.55 -13.77
CA HIS A 492 -2.27 26.78 -12.54
C HIS A 492 -1.34 27.34 -11.45
N PRO A 493 -1.65 28.51 -10.87
CA PRO A 493 -0.90 29.00 -9.72
C PRO A 493 -0.97 28.02 -8.55
N ALA A 494 0.14 27.82 -7.85
CA ALA A 494 0.16 27.12 -6.57
C ALA A 494 -0.56 27.95 -5.50
N GLY A 495 -1.25 27.27 -4.58
CA GLY A 495 -1.80 27.84 -3.34
C GLY A 495 -0.77 27.77 -2.22
N LYS A 496 -0.93 26.83 -1.30
CA LYS A 496 0.12 26.44 -0.33
C LYS A 496 1.32 25.79 -1.03
N ASN A 497 2.51 26.33 -0.75
CA ASN A 497 3.75 25.98 -1.45
C ASN A 497 4.63 24.94 -0.75
N ASN A 498 4.22 24.34 0.38
CA ASN A 498 4.96 23.20 0.92
C ASN A 498 4.82 22.00 -0.02
N LYS A 499 5.74 21.04 0.05
CA LYS A 499 5.86 19.95 -0.94
C LYS A 499 5.53 18.56 -0.38
N ASN A 500 5.06 18.50 0.87
CA ASN A 500 4.99 17.25 1.64
C ASN A 500 3.92 16.25 1.13
N GLN A 501 3.00 16.68 0.26
CA GLN A 501 2.02 15.80 -0.39
C GLN A 501 2.51 15.19 -1.72
N THR A 502 3.79 15.34 -2.06
CA THR A 502 4.36 14.77 -3.31
C THR A 502 4.10 13.27 -3.42
N ILE A 503 4.17 12.55 -2.29
CA ILE A 503 3.97 11.08 -2.25
C ILE A 503 2.56 10.64 -2.69
N CYS A 504 1.56 11.50 -2.56
CA CYS A 504 0.18 11.21 -2.99
C CYS A 504 0.07 10.98 -4.51
N ALA A 505 1.02 11.49 -5.31
CA ALA A 505 1.02 11.31 -6.76
C ALA A 505 1.58 9.95 -7.22
N VAL A 506 2.33 9.25 -6.35
CA VAL A 506 3.11 8.07 -6.76
C VAL A 506 2.21 6.91 -7.18
N ARG A 507 1.23 6.52 -6.35
CA ARG A 507 0.28 5.44 -6.68
C ARG A 507 -0.43 5.72 -8.00
N TYR A 508 -0.97 6.92 -8.16
CA TYR A 508 -1.69 7.32 -9.37
C TYR A 508 -0.82 7.19 -10.64
N LEU A 509 0.41 7.70 -10.60
CA LEU A 509 1.32 7.64 -11.75
C LEU A 509 1.79 6.22 -12.07
N VAL A 510 2.01 5.40 -11.04
CA VAL A 510 2.33 3.96 -11.18
C VAL A 510 1.18 3.23 -11.86
N GLU A 511 -0.03 3.37 -11.34
CA GLU A 511 -1.22 2.74 -11.88
C GLU A 511 -1.53 3.24 -13.31
N LEU A 512 -1.31 4.53 -13.58
CA LEU A 512 -1.45 5.09 -14.93
C LEU A 512 -0.41 4.55 -15.91
N TYR A 513 0.84 4.36 -15.46
CA TYR A 513 1.87 3.68 -16.25
C TYR A 513 1.43 2.26 -16.59
N ILE A 514 0.95 1.49 -15.62
CA ILE A 514 0.46 0.13 -15.84
C ILE A 514 -0.68 0.12 -16.88
N ALA A 515 -1.65 1.01 -16.73
CA ALA A 515 -2.82 1.09 -17.61
C ALA A 515 -2.51 1.55 -19.06
N THR A 516 -1.43 2.29 -19.28
CA THR A 516 -1.14 2.96 -20.57
C THR A 516 0.16 2.50 -21.23
N ASN A 517 1.05 1.86 -20.47
CA ASN A 517 2.42 1.55 -20.85
C ASN A 517 3.25 2.77 -21.32
N GLU A 518 2.89 3.98 -20.87
CA GLU A 518 3.63 5.20 -21.21
C GLU A 518 4.73 5.51 -20.19
N GLN A 519 5.99 5.25 -20.57
CA GLN A 519 7.17 5.37 -19.70
C GLN A 519 7.29 6.70 -18.94
N LYS A 520 6.83 7.80 -19.53
CA LYS A 520 6.87 9.14 -18.90
C LYS A 520 6.17 9.18 -17.53
N TYR A 521 5.14 8.36 -17.31
CA TYR A 521 4.43 8.30 -16.03
C TYR A 521 5.27 7.58 -14.97
N LEU A 522 5.94 6.48 -15.33
CA LEU A 522 6.86 5.77 -14.42
C LEU A 522 8.05 6.65 -14.05
N ASP A 523 8.67 7.32 -15.02
CA ASP A 523 9.80 8.22 -14.75
C ASP A 523 9.41 9.36 -13.79
N THR A 524 8.20 9.89 -13.96
CA THR A 524 7.64 10.93 -13.08
C THR A 524 7.33 10.38 -11.69
N ALA A 525 6.79 9.16 -11.59
CA ALA A 525 6.51 8.48 -10.33
C ALA A 525 7.80 8.24 -9.52
N ILE A 526 8.85 7.74 -10.16
CA ILE A 526 10.16 7.49 -9.53
C ILE A 526 10.72 8.80 -8.96
N ARG A 527 10.70 9.90 -9.73
CA ARG A 527 11.18 11.20 -9.24
C ARG A 527 10.39 11.72 -8.04
N ALA A 528 9.07 11.53 -8.03
CA ALA A 528 8.23 11.90 -6.89
C ALA A 528 8.51 11.01 -5.65
N ALA A 529 8.70 9.71 -5.86
CA ALA A 529 9.06 8.76 -4.81
C ALA A 529 10.45 9.05 -4.21
N GLU A 530 11.45 9.37 -5.04
CA GLU A 530 12.78 9.79 -4.59
C GLU A 530 12.72 11.07 -3.75
N TRP A 531 11.93 12.05 -4.19
CA TRP A 531 11.73 13.27 -3.39
C TRP A 531 11.12 12.94 -2.02
N ALA A 532 10.08 12.11 -1.97
CA ALA A 532 9.45 11.70 -0.71
C ALA A 532 10.40 10.86 0.16
N TYR A 533 11.26 10.04 -0.45
CA TYR A 533 12.25 9.26 0.26
C TYR A 533 13.28 10.15 0.97
N GLU A 534 13.83 11.13 0.25
CA GLU A 534 14.82 12.07 0.80
C GLU A 534 14.22 13.04 1.84
N ASN A 535 12.98 13.49 1.63
CA ASN A 535 12.40 14.58 2.42
C ASN A 535 11.45 14.12 3.54
N ASN A 536 10.77 12.97 3.37
CA ASN A 536 9.85 12.43 4.36
C ASN A 536 10.45 11.20 5.07
N HIS A 537 10.83 10.17 4.32
CA HIS A 537 11.31 8.90 4.90
C HIS A 537 12.60 9.08 5.72
N LYS A 538 13.68 9.62 5.12
CA LYS A 538 14.97 9.82 5.82
C LYS A 538 14.89 10.73 7.04
N ASN A 539 13.95 11.68 7.01
CA ASN A 539 13.74 12.64 8.11
C ASN A 539 12.72 12.15 9.14
N TYR A 540 12.07 11.00 8.92
CA TYR A 540 10.94 10.51 9.72
C TYR A 540 9.85 11.59 9.89
N ALA A 541 9.58 12.32 8.80
CA ALA A 541 8.75 13.52 8.79
C ALA A 541 7.55 13.32 7.84
N TYR A 542 6.53 12.64 8.35
CA TYR A 542 5.26 12.40 7.66
C TYR A 542 4.26 13.48 8.06
N VAL A 543 4.00 14.43 7.14
CA VAL A 543 3.25 15.65 7.44
C VAL A 543 2.36 16.10 6.28
N ALA A 544 1.34 16.87 6.62
CA ALA A 544 0.51 17.67 5.71
C ALA A 544 -0.53 16.92 4.87
N CYS A 545 -0.70 15.60 5.03
CA CYS A 545 -1.76 14.89 4.32
C CYS A 545 -3.13 15.16 4.95
N VAL A 546 -3.25 15.43 6.25
CA VAL A 546 -4.46 15.99 6.86
C VAL A 546 -4.65 17.45 6.39
N ILE A 547 -5.50 17.69 5.37
CA ILE A 547 -5.53 18.96 4.60
C ILE A 547 -6.05 20.14 5.42
N ASP A 548 -7.01 19.88 6.31
CA ASP A 548 -7.62 20.87 7.21
C ASP A 548 -6.70 21.29 8.36
N ASN A 549 -5.65 20.50 8.63
CA ASN A 549 -4.57 20.81 9.57
C ASN A 549 -3.21 20.87 8.85
N PRO A 550 -3.04 21.81 7.89
CA PRO A 550 -1.94 21.77 6.94
C PRO A 550 -0.59 21.87 7.65
N GLN A 551 0.25 20.85 7.41
CA GLN A 551 1.65 20.75 7.84
C GLN A 551 1.91 20.26 9.28
N TYR A 552 0.96 19.57 9.92
CA TYR A 552 1.26 18.87 11.19
C TYR A 552 1.84 17.49 10.97
N VAL A 553 2.52 16.97 12.00
CA VAL A 553 2.90 15.54 12.08
C VAL A 553 1.62 14.74 12.32
N ASP A 554 1.22 13.99 11.30
CA ASP A 554 -0.10 13.36 11.21
C ASP A 554 -0.02 11.93 10.70
N SER A 555 -1.06 11.16 10.99
CA SER A 555 -1.10 9.72 10.72
C SER A 555 -1.35 9.40 9.24
N GLU A 556 -2.23 10.16 8.60
CA GLU A 556 -2.63 9.98 7.20
C GLU A 556 -1.44 10.18 6.24
N SER A 557 -0.47 11.02 6.62
CA SER A 557 0.77 11.19 5.86
C SER A 557 1.62 9.92 5.83
N GLY A 558 1.63 9.17 6.94
CA GLY A 558 2.21 7.85 6.98
C GLY A 558 1.47 6.86 6.08
N GLN A 559 0.13 6.94 6.07
CA GLN A 559 -0.71 6.08 5.23
C GLN A 559 -0.46 6.32 3.73
N GLN A 560 -0.42 7.58 3.31
CA GLN A 560 -0.11 7.94 1.92
C GLN A 560 1.31 7.53 1.53
N ALA A 561 2.28 7.65 2.46
CA ALA A 561 3.64 7.18 2.23
C ALA A 561 3.74 5.66 2.14
N LEU A 562 3.02 4.92 2.99
CA LEU A 562 2.91 3.47 2.92
C LEU A 562 2.36 3.04 1.56
N GLN A 563 1.25 3.63 1.12
CA GLN A 563 0.64 3.33 -0.19
C GLN A 563 1.57 3.65 -1.36
N GLY A 564 2.18 4.85 -1.37
CA GLY A 564 3.08 5.27 -2.44
C GLY A 564 4.34 4.42 -2.55
N PHE A 565 5.00 4.12 -1.43
CA PHE A 565 6.22 3.31 -1.43
C PHE A 565 5.95 1.84 -1.74
N LEU A 566 4.84 1.27 -1.28
CA LEU A 566 4.44 -0.08 -1.70
C LEU A 566 4.15 -0.15 -3.19
N SER A 567 3.40 0.81 -3.73
CA SER A 567 3.05 0.84 -5.16
C SER A 567 4.30 0.90 -6.06
N ILE A 568 5.32 1.71 -5.72
CA ILE A 568 6.57 1.72 -6.49
C ILE A 568 7.47 0.50 -6.22
N TYR A 569 7.46 -0.04 -4.99
CA TYR A 569 8.14 -1.31 -4.69
C TYR A 569 7.58 -2.46 -5.53
N ASP A 570 6.26 -2.53 -5.65
CA ASP A 570 5.58 -3.59 -6.39
C ASP A 570 6.05 -3.67 -7.85
N LEU A 571 6.26 -2.52 -8.49
CA LEU A 571 6.79 -2.44 -9.86
C LEU A 571 8.30 -2.68 -9.96
N THR A 572 9.10 -2.07 -9.08
CA THR A 572 10.56 -2.00 -9.25
C THR A 572 11.32 -3.08 -8.50
N LYS A 573 10.71 -3.63 -7.45
CA LYS A 573 11.30 -4.56 -6.48
C LYS A 573 12.59 -4.05 -5.81
N GLU A 574 12.87 -2.74 -5.84
CA GLU A 574 14.03 -2.18 -5.14
C GLU A 574 13.80 -2.16 -3.63
N GLN A 575 14.75 -2.73 -2.87
CA GLN A 575 14.64 -2.88 -1.42
C GLN A 575 14.40 -1.57 -0.66
N LYS A 576 14.99 -0.45 -1.11
CA LYS A 576 14.84 0.85 -0.45
C LYS A 576 13.37 1.30 -0.36
N TRP A 577 12.54 0.93 -1.33
CA TRP A 577 11.12 1.27 -1.32
C TRP A 577 10.36 0.41 -0.32
N LEU A 578 10.70 -0.87 -0.21
CA LEU A 578 10.14 -1.75 0.82
C LEU A 578 10.54 -1.29 2.22
N ASP A 579 11.80 -0.91 2.43
CA ASP A 579 12.27 -0.37 3.72
C ASP A 579 11.52 0.92 4.07
N ALA A 580 11.30 1.80 3.09
CA ALA A 580 10.51 3.02 3.26
C ALA A 580 9.03 2.73 3.55
N ALA A 581 8.43 1.73 2.91
CA ALA A 581 7.08 1.27 3.19
C ALA A 581 6.96 0.70 4.61
N ILE A 582 7.89 -0.16 5.04
CA ILE A 582 7.92 -0.73 6.40
C ILE A 582 8.05 0.37 7.46
N GLN A 583 8.88 1.38 7.24
CA GLN A 583 8.98 2.52 8.15
C GLN A 583 7.68 3.33 8.20
N SER A 584 7.07 3.60 7.04
CA SER A 584 5.80 4.32 6.96
C SER A 584 4.67 3.54 7.66
N ALA A 585 4.62 2.22 7.49
CA ALA A 585 3.71 1.32 8.21
C ALA A 585 3.94 1.41 9.72
N LYS A 586 5.19 1.27 10.19
CA LYS A 586 5.51 1.39 11.61
C LYS A 586 5.07 2.73 12.18
N TYR A 587 5.33 3.82 11.47
CA TYR A 587 4.87 5.15 11.87
C TYR A 587 3.34 5.22 11.93
N THR A 588 2.63 4.74 10.91
CA THR A 588 1.17 4.80 10.87
C THR A 588 0.50 4.02 11.99
N GLU A 589 0.92 2.78 12.29
CA GLU A 589 0.29 2.02 13.38
C GLU A 589 0.52 2.68 14.75
N THR A 590 1.59 3.47 14.91
CA THR A 590 1.85 4.21 16.16
C THR A 590 0.81 5.29 16.46
N TYR A 591 -0.10 5.58 15.52
CA TYR A 591 -1.26 6.45 15.71
C TYR A 591 -2.55 5.73 16.07
N THR A 592 -2.54 4.40 16.17
CA THR A 592 -3.75 3.62 16.45
C THR A 592 -3.74 3.14 17.90
N TYR A 593 -4.82 3.37 18.64
CA TYR A 593 -4.95 2.87 20.00
C TYR A 593 -4.88 1.33 19.99
N MET A 594 -3.85 0.78 20.66
CA MET A 594 -3.61 -0.66 20.80
C MET A 594 -3.79 -1.13 22.26
N HIS A 595 -4.49 -0.34 23.07
CA HIS A 595 -4.85 -0.66 24.45
C HIS A 595 -6.22 -0.07 24.80
N GLU A 596 -6.83 -0.55 25.88
CA GLU A 596 -8.17 -0.12 26.29
C GLU A 596 -8.14 1.22 27.03
N VAL A 597 -9.05 2.12 26.63
CA VAL A 597 -9.34 3.36 27.35
C VAL A 597 -10.84 3.39 27.67
N PRO A 598 -11.26 2.96 28.88
CA PRO A 598 -12.66 2.92 29.26
C PRO A 598 -13.23 4.34 29.47
N VAL A 599 -14.54 4.46 29.55
CA VAL A 599 -15.20 5.68 30.07
C VAL A 599 -14.99 5.79 31.58
N GLU A 600 -15.39 6.91 32.17
CA GLU A 600 -15.36 7.12 33.62
C GLU A 600 -16.20 6.06 34.37
N ILE A 601 -15.71 5.56 35.50
CA ILE A 601 -16.35 4.47 36.27
C ILE A 601 -17.73 4.85 36.83
N ASP A 602 -17.95 6.15 37.03
CA ASP A 602 -19.18 6.76 37.53
C ASP A 602 -20.01 7.39 36.41
N ARG A 603 -19.71 7.07 35.14
CA ARG A 603 -20.47 7.55 33.97
C ARG A 603 -21.84 6.89 33.88
N THR A 604 -22.90 7.70 34.00
CA THR A 604 -24.29 7.26 33.77
C THR A 604 -24.91 7.84 32.49
N GLU A 605 -24.40 8.96 32.00
CA GLU A 605 -24.93 9.64 30.81
C GLU A 605 -24.45 8.97 29.52
N PRO A 606 -25.26 8.97 28.44
CA PRO A 606 -24.85 8.45 27.14
C PRO A 606 -23.54 9.09 26.62
N THR A 607 -22.83 8.33 25.80
CA THR A 607 -21.62 8.73 25.09
C THR A 607 -21.89 8.73 23.58
N LEU A 608 -21.10 9.49 22.81
CA LEU A 608 -21.20 9.48 21.34
C LEU A 608 -20.73 8.13 20.78
N TRP A 609 -19.57 7.66 21.26
CA TRP A 609 -19.11 6.30 21.05
C TRP A 609 -19.61 5.40 22.18
N PRO A 610 -20.29 4.27 21.92
CA PRO A 610 -20.88 3.43 22.97
C PRO A 610 -19.88 3.05 24.08
N SER A 611 -20.27 3.17 25.34
CA SER A 611 -19.37 2.97 26.49
C SER A 611 -18.90 1.51 26.63
N ASP A 612 -19.63 0.56 26.07
CA ASP A 612 -19.38 -0.88 26.09
C ASP A 612 -18.56 -1.39 24.90
N LYS A 613 -18.32 -0.55 23.88
CA LYS A 613 -17.46 -0.89 22.74
C LYS A 613 -16.01 -0.48 23.01
N SER A 614 -15.07 -1.30 22.55
CA SER A 614 -13.63 -1.03 22.67
C SER A 614 -13.22 0.15 21.77
N ILE A 615 -12.12 0.80 22.13
CA ILE A 615 -11.46 1.82 21.30
C ILE A 615 -10.19 1.29 20.60
N VAL A 616 -9.83 0.03 20.84
CA VAL A 616 -8.68 -0.58 20.15
C VAL A 616 -8.95 -0.57 18.66
N GLY A 617 -7.97 -0.15 17.85
CA GLY A 617 -8.11 0.03 16.41
C GLY A 617 -8.64 1.40 15.98
N GLN A 618 -9.05 2.26 16.91
CA GLN A 618 -9.38 3.66 16.61
C GLN A 618 -8.12 4.50 16.48
N HIS A 619 -8.16 5.47 15.58
CA HIS A 619 -7.00 6.11 14.99
C HIS A 619 -6.91 7.57 15.42
N ASN A 620 -5.83 7.98 16.07
CA ASN A 620 -5.57 9.39 16.37
C ASN A 620 -5.07 10.11 15.11
N ILE A 621 -5.66 11.26 14.80
CA ILE A 621 -5.47 11.92 13.49
C ILE A 621 -4.13 12.66 13.40
N ALA A 622 -3.75 13.42 14.43
CA ALA A 622 -2.52 14.22 14.39
C ALA A 622 -1.95 14.52 15.78
N ALA A 623 -0.64 14.77 15.86
CA ALA A 623 0.07 14.93 17.13
C ALA A 623 -0.39 16.13 17.98
N ALA A 624 -0.92 17.17 17.34
CA ALA A 624 -1.38 18.38 18.03
C ALA A 624 -2.76 18.23 18.70
N HIS A 625 -3.55 17.20 18.39
CA HIS A 625 -4.90 17.01 18.94
C HIS A 625 -5.19 15.55 19.33
N SER A 626 -6.44 15.26 19.71
CA SER A 626 -6.89 13.90 20.09
C SER A 626 -8.26 13.53 19.55
N ALA A 627 -8.72 14.22 18.50
CA ALA A 627 -9.79 13.66 17.68
C ALA A 627 -9.29 12.33 17.12
N SER A 628 -10.08 11.28 17.31
CA SER A 628 -9.82 9.94 16.82
C SER A 628 -10.97 9.47 15.94
N ASP A 629 -10.64 8.77 14.89
CA ASP A 629 -11.57 8.28 13.87
C ASP A 629 -11.30 6.81 13.52
N LEU A 630 -11.97 6.32 12.48
CA LEU A 630 -11.78 4.98 11.92
C LEU A 630 -10.73 4.96 10.79
N GLY A 631 -9.95 6.01 10.60
CA GLY A 631 -9.05 6.20 9.45
C GLY A 631 -8.00 5.10 9.30
N PHE A 632 -7.77 4.28 10.33
CA PHE A 632 -6.92 3.10 10.23
C PHE A 632 -7.48 2.03 9.27
N ALA A 633 -8.80 2.03 8.99
CA ALA A 633 -9.45 1.10 8.07
C ALA A 633 -8.79 1.09 6.69
N TRP A 634 -8.34 2.26 6.21
CA TRP A 634 -7.65 2.45 4.92
C TRP A 634 -6.45 1.53 4.70
N THR A 635 -5.85 1.02 5.77
CA THR A 635 -4.55 0.35 5.73
C THR A 635 -4.62 -1.17 5.78
N ALA A 636 -5.83 -1.75 5.90
CA ALA A 636 -6.00 -3.19 6.06
C ALA A 636 -5.33 -3.99 4.93
N PHE A 637 -5.49 -3.55 3.68
CA PHE A 637 -4.82 -4.18 2.54
C PHE A 637 -3.29 -4.03 2.62
N GLN A 638 -2.77 -2.83 2.88
CA GLN A 638 -1.31 -2.59 2.87
C GLN A 638 -0.59 -3.37 3.96
N TYR A 639 -1.17 -3.51 5.16
CA TYR A 639 -0.58 -4.35 6.21
C TYR A 639 -0.67 -5.85 5.85
N PHE A 640 -1.75 -6.29 5.22
CA PHE A 640 -1.86 -7.67 4.75
C PHE A 640 -0.82 -7.95 3.65
N HIS A 641 -0.66 -7.03 2.70
CA HIS A 641 0.36 -7.06 1.64
C HIS A 641 1.77 -7.18 2.24
N LEU A 642 2.10 -6.35 3.24
CA LEU A 642 3.37 -6.44 3.95
C LEU A 642 3.58 -7.81 4.64
N TYR A 643 2.53 -8.40 5.22
CA TYR A 643 2.62 -9.76 5.76
C TYR A 643 2.98 -10.78 4.68
N VAL A 644 2.35 -10.71 3.50
CA VAL A 644 2.66 -11.66 2.41
C VAL A 644 4.08 -11.47 1.88
N ILE A 645 4.52 -10.22 1.70
CA ILE A 645 5.88 -9.89 1.23
C ILE A 645 6.94 -10.37 2.24
N THR A 646 6.74 -10.11 3.54
CA THR A 646 7.79 -10.27 4.56
C THR A 646 7.70 -11.59 5.34
N GLY A 647 6.51 -12.20 5.42
CA GLY A 647 6.20 -13.31 6.31
C GLY A 647 6.12 -12.94 7.80
N ASP A 648 6.08 -11.65 8.14
CA ASP A 648 6.03 -11.19 9.53
C ASP A 648 4.58 -11.12 10.05
N GLU A 649 4.26 -12.00 10.99
CA GLU A 649 2.96 -12.14 11.65
C GLU A 649 2.49 -10.88 12.40
N HIS A 650 3.42 -9.97 12.78
CA HIS A 650 3.05 -8.67 13.32
C HIS A 650 2.13 -7.92 12.35
N TRP A 651 2.49 -7.87 11.07
CA TRP A 651 1.71 -7.18 10.05
C TRP A 651 0.36 -7.83 9.83
N LEU A 652 0.25 -9.16 9.91
CA LEU A 652 -1.04 -9.84 9.83
C LEU A 652 -1.96 -9.44 10.99
N LYS A 653 -1.41 -9.36 12.21
CA LYS A 653 -2.18 -8.93 13.37
C LYS A 653 -2.65 -7.49 13.23
N VAL A 654 -1.81 -6.59 12.74
CA VAL A 654 -2.17 -5.19 12.48
C VAL A 654 -3.24 -5.09 11.38
N ALA A 655 -3.11 -5.88 10.30
CA ALA A 655 -4.11 -5.96 9.23
C ALA A 655 -5.48 -6.39 9.76
N ARG A 656 -5.52 -7.39 10.66
CA ARG A 656 -6.74 -7.84 11.33
C ARG A 656 -7.37 -6.75 12.20
N ILE A 657 -6.57 -6.00 12.95
CA ILE A 657 -7.07 -4.86 13.74
C ILE A 657 -7.68 -3.79 12.82
N ALA A 658 -7.00 -3.44 11.73
CA ALA A 658 -7.50 -2.49 10.75
C ALA A 658 -8.80 -2.97 10.08
N ALA A 659 -8.89 -4.27 9.74
CA ALA A 659 -10.04 -4.85 9.06
C ALA A 659 -11.26 -5.03 9.98
N HIS A 660 -11.07 -5.51 11.20
CA HIS A 660 -12.18 -5.84 12.11
C HIS A 660 -12.51 -4.68 13.07
N ASN A 661 -11.55 -4.22 13.87
CA ASN A 661 -11.85 -3.36 15.02
C ASN A 661 -12.39 -1.98 14.62
N THR A 662 -12.02 -1.50 13.43
CA THR A 662 -12.49 -0.23 12.87
C THR A 662 -13.99 -0.22 12.58
N LYS A 663 -14.65 -1.39 12.53
CA LYS A 663 -16.10 -1.55 12.28
C LYS A 663 -16.95 -1.50 13.55
N GLN A 664 -16.35 -1.37 14.73
CA GLN A 664 -17.10 -1.37 15.99
C GLN A 664 -18.12 -0.23 16.16
N SER A 665 -17.96 0.88 15.41
CA SER A 665 -18.94 1.98 15.35
C SER A 665 -19.87 1.94 14.14
N MET A 666 -19.79 0.89 13.33
CA MET A 666 -20.70 0.67 12.22
C MET A 666 -22.02 0.10 12.74
N ASN A 667 -23.14 0.48 12.12
CA ASN A 667 -24.48 0.07 12.48
C ASN A 667 -24.83 -1.38 12.07
N LEU A 668 -23.87 -2.30 12.16
CA LEU A 668 -24.06 -3.69 11.77
C LEU A 668 -25.18 -4.32 12.58
N TYR A 669 -26.03 -5.10 11.90
CA TYR A 669 -27.22 -5.72 12.46
C TYR A 669 -28.20 -4.73 13.09
N GLN A 670 -28.07 -3.44 12.75
CA GLN A 670 -28.86 -2.32 13.28
C GLN A 670 -28.76 -2.16 14.81
N GLU A 671 -27.64 -2.57 15.40
CA GLU A 671 -27.44 -2.51 16.87
C GLU A 671 -27.34 -1.07 17.40
N LEU A 672 -26.69 -0.17 16.64
CA LEU A 672 -26.43 1.20 17.09
C LEU A 672 -27.58 2.16 16.74
N PHE A 673 -28.13 2.01 15.54
CA PHE A 673 -29.21 2.82 14.98
C PHE A 673 -30.31 1.90 14.41
N PRO A 674 -31.22 1.38 15.26
CA PRO A 674 -32.30 0.51 14.84
C PRO A 674 -33.18 1.13 13.74
N GLY A 675 -33.44 0.37 12.67
CA GLY A 675 -34.26 0.79 11.53
C GLY A 675 -33.54 1.65 10.49
N GLN A 676 -32.24 1.88 10.66
CA GLN A 676 -31.41 2.65 9.72
C GLN A 676 -30.46 1.72 8.95
N PRO A 677 -29.91 2.16 7.79
CA PRO A 677 -28.94 1.38 7.03
C PRO A 677 -27.73 0.94 7.87
N GLU A 678 -27.25 -0.29 7.64
CA GLU A 678 -26.24 -0.93 8.49
C GLU A 678 -24.81 -0.42 8.27
N GLY A 679 -24.52 0.17 7.11
CA GLY A 679 -23.20 0.74 6.79
C GLY A 679 -22.95 2.12 7.40
N LEU A 680 -23.91 2.70 8.13
CA LEU A 680 -23.73 3.99 8.80
C LEU A 680 -22.70 3.87 9.93
N GLN A 681 -21.78 4.83 10.00
CA GLN A 681 -20.70 4.86 10.97
C GLN A 681 -20.32 6.30 11.35
N MET A 682 -19.98 6.54 12.61
CA MET A 682 -19.53 7.85 13.10
C MET A 682 -18.16 8.24 12.53
N GLU A 683 -17.97 9.52 12.19
CA GLU A 683 -16.70 10.09 11.70
C GLU A 683 -15.61 10.11 12.77
N ALA A 684 -15.73 10.95 13.81
CA ALA A 684 -14.70 11.07 14.83
C ALA A 684 -15.25 11.38 16.23
N PHE A 685 -14.43 11.11 17.24
CA PHE A 685 -14.71 11.38 18.65
C PHE A 685 -13.44 11.61 19.46
N THR A 686 -13.58 12.10 20.69
CA THR A 686 -12.47 12.34 21.61
C THR A 686 -12.38 11.20 22.63
N ILE A 687 -11.27 10.47 22.63
CA ILE A 687 -11.01 9.36 23.57
C ILE A 687 -10.52 9.88 24.93
N ARG A 688 -9.60 10.85 24.94
CA ARG A 688 -8.99 11.39 26.16
C ARG A 688 -9.98 12.10 27.08
N THR A 689 -9.66 12.19 28.36
CA THR A 689 -10.29 13.17 29.26
C THR A 689 -9.80 14.58 28.94
N SER A 690 -10.70 15.58 28.94
CA SER A 690 -10.40 17.01 28.79
C SER A 690 -11.13 17.83 29.86
N ASP A 691 -11.52 19.07 29.54
CA ASP A 691 -12.61 19.81 30.21
C ASP A 691 -13.99 19.12 30.09
N ARG A 692 -14.06 17.96 29.43
CA ARG A 692 -15.23 17.11 29.29
C ARG A 692 -14.88 15.63 29.54
N PRO A 693 -15.86 14.81 29.97
CA PRO A 693 -15.69 13.36 30.07
C PRO A 693 -15.35 12.72 28.72
N ARG A 694 -14.73 11.53 28.77
CA ARG A 694 -14.34 10.77 27.58
C ARG A 694 -15.54 10.46 26.68
N ARG A 695 -15.30 10.38 25.36
CA ARG A 695 -16.30 10.01 24.34
C ARG A 695 -17.52 10.94 24.25
N THR A 696 -17.42 12.18 24.72
CA THR A 696 -18.52 13.17 24.68
C THR A 696 -18.41 14.21 23.56
N GLY A 697 -17.22 14.44 23.02
CA GLY A 697 -16.98 15.36 21.90
C GLY A 697 -16.64 14.58 20.63
N GLY A 698 -17.11 15.04 19.47
CA GLY A 698 -16.92 14.38 18.18
C GLY A 698 -17.79 14.96 17.08
N VAL A 699 -17.71 14.36 15.90
CA VAL A 699 -18.56 14.63 14.74
C VAL A 699 -19.48 13.44 14.57
N PHE A 700 -20.74 13.62 14.97
CA PHE A 700 -21.74 12.56 14.99
C PHE A 700 -22.45 12.43 13.64
N GLU A 701 -21.67 12.24 12.59
CA GLU A 701 -22.11 12.13 11.19
C GLU A 701 -21.35 10.97 10.51
N THR A 702 -21.96 10.37 9.49
CA THR A 702 -21.27 9.51 8.52
C THR A 702 -20.89 10.36 7.32
N LEU A 703 -19.60 10.54 7.07
CA LEU A 703 -19.10 11.21 5.87
C LEU A 703 -18.90 10.20 4.75
N ASN A 704 -18.84 10.64 3.50
CA ASN A 704 -18.71 9.71 2.39
C ASN A 704 -17.37 8.92 2.41
N TRP A 705 -16.29 9.52 2.92
CA TRP A 705 -15.02 8.82 3.11
C TRP A 705 -15.12 7.62 4.05
N ASN A 706 -16.06 7.60 5.01
CA ASN A 706 -16.25 6.45 5.91
C ASN A 706 -16.51 5.16 5.12
N PHE A 707 -17.29 5.25 4.04
CA PHE A 707 -17.56 4.11 3.16
C PHE A 707 -16.32 3.73 2.37
N ALA A 708 -15.67 4.72 1.75
CA ALA A 708 -14.47 4.50 0.94
C ALA A 708 -13.34 3.84 1.75
N ALA A 709 -13.14 4.25 3.00
CA ALA A 709 -12.07 3.76 3.87
C ALA A 709 -12.15 2.26 4.17
N HIS A 710 -13.36 1.68 4.15
CA HIS A 710 -13.55 0.23 4.28
C HIS A 710 -13.54 -0.46 2.92
N LEU A 711 -14.19 0.14 1.91
CA LEU A 711 -14.42 -0.51 0.63
C LEU A 711 -13.17 -0.57 -0.27
N ASP A 712 -12.32 0.46 -0.29
CA ASP A 712 -11.06 0.44 -1.05
C ASP A 712 -10.16 -0.75 -0.64
N PRO A 713 -9.76 -0.91 0.64
CA PRO A 713 -8.91 -2.04 1.01
C PRO A 713 -9.61 -3.39 0.84
N MET A 714 -10.93 -3.48 1.03
CA MET A 714 -11.68 -4.71 0.74
C MET A 714 -11.67 -5.07 -0.75
N ASN A 715 -11.89 -4.10 -1.62
CA ASN A 715 -11.79 -4.27 -3.07
C ASN A 715 -10.38 -4.68 -3.48
N ARG A 716 -9.34 -4.11 -2.86
CA ARG A 716 -7.94 -4.49 -3.08
C ARG A 716 -7.60 -5.91 -2.62
N LEU A 717 -8.22 -6.39 -1.54
CA LEU A 717 -8.13 -7.79 -1.12
C LEU A 717 -8.81 -8.73 -2.12
N ILE A 718 -9.97 -8.36 -2.67
CA ILE A 718 -10.63 -9.14 -3.75
C ILE A 718 -9.73 -9.19 -4.98
N ASP A 719 -9.16 -8.05 -5.31
CA ASP A 719 -8.25 -7.84 -6.42
C ASP A 719 -7.01 -8.75 -6.36
N ALA A 720 -6.31 -8.73 -5.22
CA ALA A 720 -5.10 -9.52 -5.04
C ALA A 720 -5.39 -11.01 -4.78
N TYR A 721 -6.42 -11.32 -3.99
CA TYR A 721 -6.59 -12.65 -3.38
C TYR A 721 -7.99 -13.25 -3.54
N GLY A 722 -8.93 -12.55 -4.16
CA GLY A 722 -10.25 -13.08 -4.53
C GLY A 722 -11.35 -13.02 -3.45
N SER A 723 -11.09 -12.42 -2.28
CA SER A 723 -12.10 -12.24 -1.23
C SER A 723 -11.91 -10.90 -0.49
N PRO A 724 -12.97 -10.23 -0.01
CA PRO A 724 -12.83 -9.06 0.86
C PRO A 724 -12.52 -9.45 2.32
N ASP A 725 -12.57 -10.75 2.65
CA ASP A 725 -12.42 -11.29 4.00
C ASP A 725 -11.01 -11.84 4.22
N ILE A 726 -10.23 -11.13 5.05
CA ILE A 726 -8.88 -11.55 5.44
C ILE A 726 -8.89 -12.95 6.06
N GLU A 727 -9.92 -13.33 6.83
CA GLU A 727 -9.98 -14.64 7.48
C GLU A 727 -10.27 -15.79 6.51
N GLU A 728 -10.74 -15.49 5.30
CA GLU A 728 -10.77 -16.46 4.21
C GLU A 728 -9.44 -16.54 3.48
N ILE A 729 -8.80 -15.39 3.23
CA ILE A 729 -7.54 -15.32 2.50
C ILE A 729 -6.43 -16.05 3.25
N VAL A 730 -6.32 -15.88 4.57
CA VAL A 730 -5.30 -16.56 5.40
C VAL A 730 -5.39 -18.09 5.39
N LYS A 731 -6.51 -18.66 4.90
CA LYS A 731 -6.68 -20.12 4.74
C LYS A 731 -5.99 -20.64 3.47
N ILE A 732 -5.67 -19.76 2.52
CA ILE A 732 -4.91 -20.10 1.31
C ILE A 732 -3.48 -20.50 1.74
N PRO A 733 -2.90 -21.59 1.20
CA PRO A 733 -1.50 -21.94 1.47
C PRO A 733 -0.57 -20.76 1.21
N PHE A 734 0.36 -20.47 2.12
CA PHE A 734 1.18 -19.26 2.07
C PHE A 734 1.97 -19.08 0.76
N GLU A 735 2.44 -20.18 0.14
CA GLU A 735 3.11 -20.13 -1.17
C GLU A 735 2.15 -19.76 -2.32
N GLU A 736 0.90 -20.19 -2.26
CA GLU A 736 -0.14 -19.77 -3.21
C GLU A 736 -0.51 -18.31 -2.97
N LEU A 737 -0.57 -17.88 -1.71
CA LEU A 737 -0.81 -16.48 -1.34
C LEU A 737 0.29 -15.56 -1.91
N LYS A 738 1.56 -15.94 -1.81
CA LYS A 738 2.68 -15.23 -2.45
C LYS A 738 2.56 -15.20 -3.97
N ALA A 739 2.15 -16.29 -4.61
CA ALA A 739 1.97 -16.31 -6.06
C ALA A 739 0.82 -15.39 -6.54
N LEU A 740 -0.23 -15.24 -5.74
CA LEU A 740 -1.30 -14.27 -5.97
C LEU A 740 -0.80 -12.84 -5.79
N ASP A 741 -0.02 -12.62 -4.74
CA ASP A 741 0.61 -11.33 -4.43
C ASP A 741 1.57 -10.85 -5.52
N GLU A 742 2.42 -11.75 -6.03
CA GLU A 742 3.33 -11.46 -7.13
C GLU A 742 2.56 -11.02 -8.39
N LYS A 743 1.44 -11.69 -8.71
CA LYS A 743 0.57 -11.30 -9.82
C LYS A 743 -0.05 -9.92 -9.59
N TYR A 744 -0.53 -9.66 -8.38
CA TYR A 744 -1.03 -8.34 -8.01
C TYR A 744 0.07 -7.29 -8.16
N SER A 745 1.30 -7.53 -7.72
CA SER A 745 2.37 -6.52 -7.74
C SER A 745 2.74 -6.02 -9.15
N ILE A 746 2.54 -6.85 -10.18
CA ILE A 746 2.81 -6.48 -11.58
C ILE A 746 1.71 -5.56 -12.15
N ARG A 747 0.49 -5.68 -11.63
CA ARG A 747 -0.74 -5.16 -12.25
C ARG A 747 -1.48 -4.13 -11.40
N GLN A 748 -1.33 -4.25 -10.08
CA GLN A 748 -2.08 -3.56 -9.05
C GLN A 748 -3.58 -3.59 -9.35
N SER A 749 -4.36 -2.62 -8.87
CA SER A 749 -5.78 -2.50 -9.23
C SER A 749 -6.00 -1.90 -10.63
N ALA A 750 -4.93 -1.58 -11.35
CA ALA A 750 -4.94 -0.87 -12.64
C ALA A 750 -4.74 -1.75 -13.89
N ASP A 751 -4.53 -3.06 -13.73
CA ASP A 751 -4.54 -4.00 -14.87
C ASP A 751 -5.12 -5.36 -14.49
N TYR A 752 -6.41 -5.52 -14.73
CA TYR A 752 -7.06 -6.81 -14.57
C TYR A 752 -6.96 -7.74 -15.79
N GLY A 753 -5.99 -7.55 -16.68
CA GLY A 753 -5.81 -8.41 -17.83
C GLY A 753 -6.56 -7.91 -19.04
N ASP A 754 -6.29 -6.66 -19.42
CA ASP A 754 -6.28 -6.40 -20.85
C ASP A 754 -4.98 -6.96 -21.41
N THR A 755 -5.15 -8.25 -21.72
CA THR A 755 -4.25 -9.19 -22.34
C THR A 755 -3.25 -9.85 -21.40
N GLU A 756 -3.18 -11.17 -21.49
CA GLU A 756 -1.96 -11.92 -21.22
C GLU A 756 -0.79 -11.43 -22.09
N GLU A 757 -0.90 -10.40 -22.96
CA GLU A 757 0.12 -9.89 -23.90
C GLU A 757 1.37 -9.35 -23.19
N THR A 758 1.30 -8.81 -21.96
CA THR A 758 2.51 -8.41 -21.20
C THR A 758 3.24 -9.59 -20.56
N ILE A 759 2.55 -10.70 -20.28
CA ILE A 759 3.18 -11.96 -19.87
C ILE A 759 3.61 -12.77 -21.11
N GLU A 760 2.84 -12.71 -22.20
CA GLU A 760 3.04 -13.43 -23.47
C GLU A 760 4.14 -12.80 -24.32
N ASN A 761 4.36 -11.48 -24.27
CA ASN A 761 5.56 -10.85 -24.86
C ASN A 761 6.85 -11.29 -24.16
N ASN A 762 6.78 -11.77 -22.91
CA ASN A 762 7.92 -12.40 -22.23
C ASN A 762 8.08 -13.89 -22.55
N VAL A 763 7.12 -14.51 -23.26
CA VAL A 763 7.19 -15.92 -23.74
C VAL A 763 7.51 -15.99 -25.23
N PHE A 764 7.21 -14.95 -26.00
CA PHE A 764 7.27 -14.95 -27.47
C PHE A 764 8.42 -14.07 -28.00
N ASN A 765 9.59 -14.69 -28.23
CA ASN A 765 10.81 -14.03 -28.73
C ASN A 765 10.80 -13.63 -30.22
N GLY A 766 9.63 -13.53 -30.85
CA GLY A 766 9.54 -13.16 -32.26
C GLY A 766 9.61 -11.65 -32.48
N ASN A 767 9.96 -11.25 -33.70
CA ASN A 767 10.06 -9.86 -34.15
C ASN A 767 9.29 -9.63 -35.47
N GLY A 768 8.25 -10.42 -35.69
CA GLY A 768 7.40 -10.36 -36.87
C GLY A 768 6.81 -8.99 -37.15
N ASP A 769 6.65 -8.67 -38.43
CA ASP A 769 6.10 -7.41 -38.92
C ASP A 769 4.60 -7.50 -39.25
N GLY A 770 4.00 -8.69 -39.21
CA GLY A 770 2.61 -8.98 -39.56
C GLY A 770 2.50 -9.97 -40.72
N ILE A 771 1.34 -10.07 -41.36
CA ILE A 771 1.09 -10.98 -42.49
C ILE A 771 0.66 -10.19 -43.74
N THR A 772 1.01 -10.65 -44.94
CA THR A 772 0.68 -9.93 -46.18
C THR A 772 -0.77 -10.21 -46.57
N GLY A 773 -1.62 -9.17 -46.58
CA GLY A 773 -3.01 -9.23 -47.04
C GLY A 773 -3.19 -8.60 -48.42
N GLU A 774 -3.70 -9.36 -49.38
CA GLU A 774 -4.15 -8.88 -50.69
C GLU A 774 -5.67 -8.70 -50.68
N TYR A 775 -6.15 -7.51 -51.04
CA TYR A 775 -7.55 -7.11 -50.92
C TYR A 775 -8.20 -6.90 -52.29
N TRP A 776 -9.32 -7.57 -52.51
CA TRP A 776 -10.02 -7.66 -53.80
C TRP A 776 -11.48 -7.23 -53.64
N GLU A 777 -11.95 -6.31 -54.46
CA GLU A 777 -13.34 -5.85 -54.46
C GLU A 777 -14.18 -6.64 -55.47
N GLY A 778 -15.40 -7.03 -55.09
CA GLY A 778 -16.31 -7.83 -55.92
C GLY A 778 -16.18 -9.34 -55.70
N SER A 779 -17.32 -10.04 -55.77
CA SER A 779 -17.44 -11.48 -55.57
C SER A 779 -16.90 -12.30 -56.76
N SER A 780 -15.62 -12.74 -56.70
CA SER A 780 -15.17 -14.09 -57.11
C SER A 780 -13.65 -14.29 -57.10
N ASP A 781 -13.23 -15.40 -56.45
CA ASP A 781 -11.92 -16.08 -56.39
C ASP A 781 -10.69 -15.32 -56.91
N PHE A 782 -10.36 -14.19 -56.28
CA PHE A 782 -9.08 -13.48 -56.48
C PHE A 782 -8.72 -13.23 -57.96
N GLY A 783 -9.73 -12.90 -58.79
CA GLY A 783 -9.57 -12.63 -60.23
C GLY A 783 -9.88 -13.80 -61.17
N ASN A 784 -10.28 -14.97 -60.66
CA ASN A 784 -10.76 -16.10 -61.45
C ASN A 784 -12.31 -16.06 -61.60
N PRO A 785 -12.86 -16.42 -62.78
CA PRO A 785 -14.30 -16.63 -62.91
C PRO A 785 -14.76 -17.83 -62.09
N ILE A 786 -15.90 -17.70 -61.39
CA ILE A 786 -16.51 -18.79 -60.60
C ILE A 786 -16.74 -20.03 -61.49
N PRO A 787 -16.24 -21.22 -61.11
CA PRO A 787 -16.50 -22.45 -61.86
C PRO A 787 -18.01 -22.74 -62.02
N ASP A 788 -18.42 -23.20 -63.21
CA ASP A 788 -19.83 -23.45 -63.59
C ASP A 788 -20.63 -24.33 -62.61
N ILE A 789 -19.93 -25.18 -61.83
CA ILE A 789 -20.54 -26.10 -60.86
C ILE A 789 -21.20 -25.38 -59.67
N TYR A 790 -20.94 -24.08 -59.52
CA TYR A 790 -21.39 -23.26 -58.41
C TYR A 790 -22.55 -22.31 -58.77
N ARG A 791 -23.02 -22.32 -60.03
CA ARG A 791 -24.03 -21.39 -60.59
C ARG A 791 -25.50 -21.67 -60.26
N ASN A 792 -25.82 -22.48 -59.24
CA ASN A 792 -27.21 -22.92 -59.06
C ASN A 792 -27.69 -22.88 -57.61
N THR A 793 -28.29 -21.76 -57.20
CA THR A 793 -29.62 -21.70 -56.55
C THR A 793 -30.15 -20.25 -56.52
N ASP A 794 -31.45 -20.10 -56.28
CA ASP A 794 -32.34 -18.93 -56.43
C ASP A 794 -31.98 -17.59 -55.74
N PHE A 795 -30.72 -17.34 -55.35
CA PHE A 795 -30.28 -16.12 -54.65
C PHE A 795 -29.39 -15.16 -55.45
N HIS A 796 -28.98 -15.50 -56.68
CA HIS A 796 -28.30 -14.57 -57.58
C HIS A 796 -29.29 -13.54 -58.16
N LYS A 797 -29.49 -12.42 -57.46
CA LYS A 797 -30.26 -11.27 -57.95
C LYS A 797 -29.40 -10.01 -58.11
N SER A 798 -28.14 -10.15 -58.51
CA SER A 798 -27.43 -9.05 -59.15
C SER A 798 -26.47 -9.56 -60.24
N PRO A 799 -26.50 -9.00 -61.47
CA PRO A 799 -25.49 -9.25 -62.50
C PRO A 799 -24.06 -8.82 -62.12
N GLU A 800 -23.87 -8.13 -60.99
CA GLU A 800 -22.57 -7.62 -60.53
C GLU A 800 -21.79 -8.67 -59.71
N GLN A 801 -22.45 -9.68 -59.14
CA GLN A 801 -21.84 -10.76 -58.34
C GLN A 801 -21.17 -11.88 -59.15
N ASP A 802 -21.13 -11.75 -60.48
CA ASP A 802 -20.47 -12.67 -61.42
C ASP A 802 -19.21 -12.05 -62.04
N GLN A 803 -18.79 -10.86 -61.57
CA GLN A 803 -17.58 -10.21 -62.06
C GLN A 803 -16.33 -10.73 -61.31
N PRO A 804 -15.21 -10.98 -62.02
CA PRO A 804 -13.94 -11.31 -61.38
C PRO A 804 -13.58 -10.26 -60.34
N GLY A 805 -13.16 -10.69 -59.15
CA GLY A 805 -12.67 -9.77 -58.12
C GLY A 805 -11.60 -8.84 -58.68
N VAL A 806 -11.70 -7.55 -58.36
CA VAL A 806 -10.77 -6.51 -58.80
C VAL A 806 -9.77 -6.26 -57.68
N TYR A 807 -8.50 -6.62 -57.91
CA TYR A 807 -7.41 -6.29 -56.99
C TYR A 807 -7.36 -4.78 -56.71
N ARG A 808 -7.35 -4.41 -55.43
CA ARG A 808 -7.27 -3.01 -55.00
C ARG A 808 -5.91 -2.67 -54.44
N PHE A 809 -5.47 -3.37 -53.41
CA PHE A 809 -4.20 -3.10 -52.76
C PHE A 809 -3.68 -4.32 -51.98
N THR A 810 -2.41 -4.24 -51.61
CA THR A 810 -1.76 -5.15 -50.66
C THR A 810 -1.26 -4.32 -49.48
N ARG A 811 -1.38 -4.86 -48.26
CA ARG A 811 -0.75 -4.30 -47.06
C ARG A 811 -0.27 -5.40 -46.13
N VAL A 812 0.56 -5.02 -45.15
CA VAL A 812 0.92 -5.92 -44.05
C VAL A 812 -0.04 -5.67 -42.90
N ASP A 813 -0.80 -6.69 -42.54
CA ASP A 813 -1.71 -6.67 -41.41
C ASP A 813 -0.98 -7.17 -40.17
N PRO A 814 -0.93 -6.40 -39.07
CA PRO A 814 -0.27 -6.83 -37.83
C PRO A 814 -0.82 -8.16 -37.29
N ARG A 815 -2.11 -8.42 -37.53
CA ARG A 815 -2.85 -9.62 -37.15
C ARG A 815 -4.08 -9.79 -38.05
N ILE A 816 -4.65 -10.99 -38.09
CA ILE A 816 -5.94 -11.26 -38.75
C ILE A 816 -7.04 -11.21 -37.68
N ASP A 817 -7.50 -10.00 -37.38
CA ASP A 817 -8.47 -9.70 -36.32
C ASP A 817 -9.32 -8.50 -36.74
N PHE A 818 -10.23 -8.73 -37.69
CA PHE A 818 -10.99 -7.70 -38.38
C PHE A 818 -12.48 -7.79 -38.08
N ASP A 819 -13.07 -6.63 -37.80
CA ASP A 819 -14.52 -6.42 -37.73
C ASP A 819 -14.82 -5.18 -38.57
N TRP A 820 -15.41 -5.40 -39.73
CA TRP A 820 -15.81 -4.34 -40.65
C TRP A 820 -17.27 -3.96 -40.47
N ASP A 821 -18.05 -4.67 -39.64
CA ASP A 821 -19.50 -4.53 -39.50
C ASP A 821 -20.16 -4.44 -40.90
N TRP A 822 -21.09 -3.52 -41.14
CA TRP A 822 -21.68 -3.25 -42.46
C TRP A 822 -20.74 -2.57 -43.49
N GLY A 823 -19.44 -2.49 -43.18
CA GLY A 823 -18.42 -1.83 -43.98
C GLY A 823 -17.61 -2.78 -44.85
N ASN A 824 -16.56 -2.24 -45.46
CA ASN A 824 -15.59 -3.01 -46.26
C ASN A 824 -14.18 -2.39 -46.12
N PRO A 825 -13.10 -3.10 -46.51
CA PRO A 825 -11.73 -2.63 -46.33
C PRO A 825 -11.31 -1.50 -47.30
N PHE A 826 -12.18 -1.07 -48.22
CA PHE A 826 -11.95 -0.03 -49.20
C PHE A 826 -12.66 1.24 -48.73
N ASN A 827 -11.94 2.33 -48.43
CA ASN A 827 -12.50 3.60 -47.92
C ASN A 827 -13.38 4.36 -48.95
N THR A 828 -14.38 3.70 -49.53
CA THR A 828 -15.28 4.19 -50.55
C THR A 828 -16.72 3.81 -50.19
N PRO A 829 -17.67 4.75 -50.27
CA PRO A 829 -19.09 4.40 -50.22
C PRO A 829 -19.39 3.63 -51.51
N CYS A 830 -19.38 2.30 -51.43
CA CYS A 830 -19.75 1.43 -52.53
C CYS A 830 -21.11 0.81 -52.21
N ASP A 831 -21.95 0.69 -53.23
CA ASP A 831 -23.23 -0.03 -53.19
C ASP A 831 -23.02 -1.56 -53.29
N ASP A 832 -21.77 -2.01 -53.41
CA ASP A 832 -21.34 -3.41 -53.46
C ASP A 832 -20.66 -3.80 -52.14
N GLU A 833 -21.30 -4.72 -51.40
CA GLU A 833 -20.86 -5.22 -50.10
C GLU A 833 -19.89 -6.42 -50.24
N SER A 834 -19.64 -6.91 -51.46
CA SER A 834 -18.85 -8.13 -51.68
C SER A 834 -17.34 -7.86 -51.82
N PHE A 835 -16.52 -8.64 -51.12
CA PHE A 835 -15.06 -8.55 -51.22
C PHE A 835 -14.36 -9.86 -50.83
N SER A 836 -13.06 -9.93 -51.09
CA SER A 836 -12.24 -11.08 -50.68
C SER A 836 -10.86 -10.64 -50.23
N VAL A 837 -10.30 -11.36 -49.26
CA VAL A 837 -8.96 -11.09 -48.72
C VAL A 837 -8.14 -12.36 -48.71
N LYS A 838 -6.92 -12.28 -49.24
CA LYS A 838 -5.92 -13.36 -49.21
C LYS A 838 -4.77 -12.95 -48.29
N TRP A 839 -4.66 -13.59 -47.14
CA TRP A 839 -3.51 -13.46 -46.25
C TRP A 839 -2.48 -14.55 -46.52
N THR A 840 -1.24 -14.15 -46.76
CA THR A 840 -0.10 -15.06 -46.90
C THR A 840 1.12 -14.54 -46.14
N GLY A 841 1.88 -15.47 -45.56
CA GLY A 841 3.11 -15.12 -44.84
C GLY A 841 3.62 -16.28 -44.02
N TYR A 842 4.41 -15.98 -43.01
CA TYR A 842 5.07 -16.98 -42.18
C TYR A 842 4.68 -16.84 -40.72
N LEU A 843 4.45 -17.97 -40.06
CA LEU A 843 4.18 -18.08 -38.64
C LEU A 843 5.42 -18.67 -37.95
N LEU A 844 5.95 -17.98 -36.94
CA LEU A 844 6.96 -18.52 -36.04
C LEU A 844 6.28 -19.27 -34.90
N ALA A 845 6.72 -20.50 -34.63
CA ALA A 845 6.25 -21.27 -33.48
C ALA A 845 7.15 -20.98 -32.26
N PRO A 846 6.65 -20.34 -31.20
CA PRO A 846 7.48 -19.94 -30.06
C PRO A 846 7.87 -21.08 -29.12
N VAL A 847 7.14 -22.20 -29.12
CA VAL A 847 7.42 -23.38 -28.28
C VAL A 847 7.02 -24.67 -29.00
N THR A 848 7.63 -25.79 -28.62
CA THR A 848 7.28 -27.10 -29.17
C THR A 848 6.03 -27.64 -28.48
N ALA A 849 4.86 -27.44 -29.07
CA ALA A 849 3.59 -27.79 -28.44
C ALA A 849 2.50 -28.19 -29.44
N ARG A 850 1.33 -28.59 -28.92
CA ARG A 850 0.10 -28.73 -29.71
C ARG A 850 -0.63 -27.40 -29.75
N TYR A 851 -0.82 -26.88 -30.95
CA TYR A 851 -1.52 -25.64 -31.27
C TYR A 851 -2.93 -25.95 -31.74
N THR A 852 -3.91 -25.20 -31.24
CA THR A 852 -5.27 -25.17 -31.75
C THR A 852 -5.46 -23.85 -32.48
N PHE A 853 -5.58 -23.85 -33.81
CA PHE A 853 -6.02 -22.67 -34.55
C PHE A 853 -7.53 -22.60 -34.52
N ASN A 854 -8.08 -21.41 -34.35
CA ASN A 854 -9.52 -21.18 -34.26
C ASN A 854 -9.89 -19.94 -35.08
N LEU A 855 -11.01 -19.99 -35.78
CA LEU A 855 -11.69 -18.78 -36.25
C LEU A 855 -12.91 -18.59 -35.36
N VAL A 856 -12.94 -17.46 -34.66
CA VAL A 856 -14.00 -17.08 -33.72
C VAL A 856 -14.73 -15.92 -34.38
N TYR A 857 -16.02 -16.06 -34.66
CA TYR A 857 -16.79 -15.08 -35.45
C TYR A 857 -16.17 -14.87 -36.84
N CYS A 858 -16.56 -15.70 -37.81
CA CYS A 858 -16.17 -15.55 -39.21
C CYS A 858 -17.45 -15.58 -40.04
N ASP A 859 -17.68 -14.50 -40.79
CA ASP A 859 -18.80 -14.44 -41.72
C ASP A 859 -18.50 -15.22 -43.02
N ASP A 860 -19.56 -15.59 -43.74
CA ASP A 860 -19.57 -16.22 -45.05
C ASP A 860 -18.62 -17.42 -45.26
N ALA A 861 -17.41 -17.20 -45.80
CA ALA A 861 -16.52 -18.29 -46.18
C ALA A 861 -15.02 -17.99 -46.01
N PHE A 862 -14.26 -19.04 -45.70
CA PHE A 862 -12.80 -19.00 -45.62
C PHE A 862 -12.14 -20.31 -46.06
N SER A 863 -10.85 -20.26 -46.40
CA SER A 863 -9.96 -21.43 -46.56
C SER A 863 -8.68 -21.18 -45.75
N PHE A 864 -8.19 -22.20 -45.05
CA PHE A 864 -6.98 -22.13 -44.23
C PHE A 864 -6.01 -23.24 -44.64
N LYS A 865 -4.74 -22.89 -44.89
CA LYS A 865 -3.66 -23.84 -45.17
C LYS A 865 -2.40 -23.46 -44.41
N LEU A 866 -1.75 -24.45 -43.81
CA LEU A 866 -0.49 -24.31 -43.09
C LEU A 866 0.51 -25.34 -43.62
N TYR A 867 1.71 -24.90 -43.96
CA TYR A 867 2.76 -25.73 -44.57
C TYR A 867 4.05 -25.70 -43.75
N LYS A 868 4.85 -26.76 -43.84
CA LYS A 868 6.26 -26.72 -43.43
C LYS A 868 7.08 -26.10 -44.57
N LEU A 869 8.10 -25.31 -44.25
CA LEU A 869 8.98 -24.73 -45.26
C LEU A 869 9.76 -25.79 -46.07
N SER A 870 9.98 -26.97 -45.48
CA SER A 870 10.61 -28.10 -46.16
C SER A 870 9.70 -28.81 -47.18
N ASP A 871 8.39 -28.56 -47.15
CA ASP A 871 7.43 -29.13 -48.10
C ASP A 871 6.22 -28.18 -48.27
N LEU A 872 6.35 -27.24 -49.21
CA LEU A 872 5.26 -26.34 -49.61
C LEU A 872 4.27 -26.99 -50.59
N SER A 873 4.50 -28.23 -51.03
CA SER A 873 3.59 -28.92 -51.95
C SER A 873 2.44 -29.61 -51.22
N ASN A 874 2.61 -29.92 -49.93
CA ASN A 874 1.60 -30.58 -49.11
C ASN A 874 1.38 -29.80 -47.80
N PRO A 875 0.17 -29.27 -47.55
CA PRO A 875 -0.11 -28.61 -46.28
C PRO A 875 -0.07 -29.61 -45.13
N ILE A 876 0.56 -29.23 -44.01
CA ILE A 876 0.47 -30.01 -42.78
C ILE A 876 -0.92 -29.92 -42.15
N ARG A 877 -1.66 -28.86 -42.46
CA ARG A 877 -3.09 -28.71 -42.14
C ARG A 877 -3.77 -27.91 -43.24
N GLU A 878 -4.92 -28.39 -43.66
CA GLU A 878 -5.79 -27.69 -44.59
C GLU A 878 -7.23 -27.77 -44.09
N TYR A 879 -7.98 -26.72 -44.37
CA TYR A 879 -9.42 -26.69 -44.31
C TYR A 879 -9.89 -25.82 -45.46
N ASP A 880 -10.49 -26.47 -46.44
CA ASP A 880 -11.21 -25.80 -47.52
C ASP A 880 -12.69 -25.88 -47.17
N ASN A 881 -13.31 -24.74 -46.85
CA ASN A 881 -14.75 -24.66 -46.73
C ASN A 881 -15.33 -24.79 -48.15
N GLU A 882 -15.64 -26.01 -48.59
CA GLU A 882 -16.43 -26.25 -49.82
C GLU A 882 -17.87 -25.73 -49.60
N TYR A 883 -18.07 -24.41 -49.64
CA TYR A 883 -19.38 -23.79 -49.37
C TYR A 883 -19.75 -22.72 -50.39
N ILE A 884 -19.47 -22.97 -51.66
CA ILE A 884 -20.22 -22.32 -52.73
C ILE A 884 -21.42 -23.25 -53.06
N GLY A 885 -22.59 -22.96 -52.47
CA GLY A 885 -23.90 -23.40 -52.97
C GLY A 885 -24.35 -24.86 -52.78
N GLN A 886 -24.57 -25.33 -51.54
CA GLN A 886 -25.40 -26.54 -51.31
C GLN A 886 -26.88 -26.19 -51.04
N PRO A 887 -27.85 -26.73 -51.79
CA PRO A 887 -29.27 -26.52 -51.52
C PRO A 887 -29.70 -27.30 -50.27
N GLY A 888 -30.18 -26.58 -49.24
CA GLY A 888 -30.87 -27.17 -48.08
C GLY A 888 -30.24 -26.93 -46.70
N PHE A 889 -29.12 -26.21 -46.62
CA PHE A 889 -28.61 -25.70 -45.34
C PHE A 889 -29.16 -24.29 -45.09
N GLY A 890 -29.96 -24.13 -44.04
CA GLY A 890 -30.53 -22.83 -43.68
C GLY A 890 -29.43 -21.83 -43.31
N PHE A 891 -29.61 -20.57 -43.73
CA PHE A 891 -28.79 -19.43 -43.35
C PHE A 891 -28.61 -19.37 -41.83
N ASN A 892 -27.47 -19.81 -41.34
CA ASN A 892 -27.03 -19.56 -39.98
C ASN A 892 -25.99 -18.46 -40.11
N TRP A 893 -26.43 -17.22 -39.91
CA TRP A 893 -25.72 -15.96 -40.17
C TRP A 893 -24.47 -15.72 -39.29
N ASP A 894 -23.92 -16.78 -38.69
CA ASP A 894 -22.67 -16.82 -37.94
C ASP A 894 -22.32 -18.30 -37.72
N LYS A 895 -21.09 -18.74 -38.07
CA LYS A 895 -20.59 -20.03 -37.56
C LYS A 895 -19.88 -19.78 -36.23
N PRO A 896 -20.37 -20.33 -35.10
CA PRO A 896 -19.91 -19.91 -33.79
C PRO A 896 -18.45 -20.26 -33.46
N THR A 897 -17.78 -21.18 -34.19
CA THR A 897 -16.32 -21.38 -34.15
C THR A 897 -15.85 -22.47 -35.12
N TRP A 898 -14.72 -22.28 -35.82
CA TRP A 898 -13.94 -23.35 -36.46
C TRP A 898 -12.67 -23.63 -35.66
N LYS A 899 -12.21 -24.88 -35.60
CA LYS A 899 -10.98 -25.27 -34.88
C LYS A 899 -10.18 -26.35 -35.63
N ILE A 900 -8.86 -26.21 -35.68
CA ILE A 900 -7.95 -27.26 -36.17
C ILE A 900 -6.72 -27.41 -35.27
N ASN A 901 -6.34 -28.65 -34.98
CA ASN A 901 -5.23 -28.96 -34.09
C ASN A 901 -3.98 -29.42 -34.86
N THR A 902 -2.81 -28.87 -34.57
CA THR A 902 -1.53 -29.32 -35.12
C THR A 902 -0.41 -29.25 -34.10
N ARG A 903 0.71 -29.95 -34.34
CA ARG A 903 1.91 -29.86 -33.50
C ARG A 903 2.95 -29.05 -34.25
N LEU A 904 3.46 -28.00 -33.62
CA LEU A 904 4.54 -27.16 -34.16
C LEU A 904 5.79 -27.31 -33.28
N GLU A 905 6.94 -26.98 -33.86
CA GLU A 905 8.27 -27.08 -33.26
C GLU A 905 8.83 -25.68 -33.02
N GLU A 906 9.39 -25.46 -31.82
CA GLU A 906 9.94 -24.19 -31.38
C GLU A 906 11.00 -23.64 -32.34
N GLY A 907 10.93 -22.35 -32.65
CA GLY A 907 11.87 -21.65 -33.51
C GLY A 907 11.71 -21.93 -35.01
N GLU A 908 10.81 -22.83 -35.40
CA GLU A 908 10.53 -23.13 -36.80
C GLU A 908 9.47 -22.18 -37.38
N PHE A 909 9.66 -21.84 -38.66
CA PHE A 909 8.70 -21.07 -39.44
C PHE A 909 7.78 -21.99 -40.23
N TYR A 910 6.52 -21.60 -40.35
CA TYR A 910 5.48 -22.29 -41.11
C TYR A 910 4.85 -21.32 -42.09
N TYR A 911 4.63 -21.72 -43.34
CA TYR A 911 3.93 -20.87 -44.30
C TYR A 911 2.43 -20.97 -44.07
N LEU A 912 1.77 -19.83 -43.92
CA LEU A 912 0.35 -19.69 -43.64
C LEU A 912 -0.34 -19.03 -44.83
N GLU A 913 -1.43 -19.64 -45.29
CA GLU A 913 -2.37 -19.08 -46.26
C GLU A 913 -3.79 -19.09 -45.64
N LEU A 914 -4.44 -17.94 -45.60
CA LEU A 914 -5.84 -17.80 -45.21
C LEU A 914 -6.57 -16.97 -46.26
N LEU A 915 -7.65 -17.52 -46.81
CA LEU A 915 -8.54 -16.86 -47.77
C LEU A 915 -9.85 -16.54 -47.06
N TYR A 916 -10.39 -15.34 -47.22
CA TYR A 916 -11.70 -14.92 -46.71
C TYR A 916 -12.54 -14.32 -47.84
N PHE A 917 -13.83 -14.59 -47.81
CA PHE A 917 -14.81 -14.16 -48.81
C PHE A 917 -16.04 -13.61 -48.10
N GLU A 918 -16.40 -12.39 -48.49
CA GLU A 918 -17.60 -11.69 -48.09
C GLU A 918 -18.52 -11.52 -49.31
N ASN A 919 -19.80 -11.84 -49.14
CA ASN A 919 -20.81 -11.77 -50.17
C ASN A 919 -21.78 -10.61 -49.94
N ALA A 920 -22.32 -10.44 -48.72
CA ALA A 920 -23.19 -9.31 -48.34
C ALA A 920 -23.53 -9.34 -46.84
N GLY A 921 -23.71 -8.18 -46.22
CA GLY A 921 -24.04 -8.05 -44.80
C GLY A 921 -22.85 -7.59 -43.93
N THR A 922 -22.66 -8.25 -42.78
CA THR A 922 -21.72 -7.80 -41.73
C THR A 922 -20.40 -8.54 -41.78
N ALA A 923 -19.35 -7.96 -42.34
CA ALA A 923 -18.10 -8.66 -42.57
C ALA A 923 -17.18 -8.69 -41.34
N HIS A 924 -16.79 -9.88 -40.88
CA HIS A 924 -15.87 -10.03 -39.75
C HIS A 924 -15.10 -11.36 -39.79
N ILE A 925 -13.84 -11.35 -39.31
CA ILE A 925 -12.97 -12.54 -39.22
C ILE A 925 -11.89 -12.38 -38.15
N ASN A 926 -11.81 -13.33 -37.20
CA ASN A 926 -10.77 -13.34 -36.16
C ASN A 926 -10.00 -14.67 -36.09
N LEU A 927 -8.75 -14.70 -36.57
CA LEU A 927 -7.87 -15.86 -36.46
C LEU A 927 -7.16 -15.87 -35.09
N ARG A 928 -7.46 -16.92 -34.33
CA ARG A 928 -6.97 -17.13 -32.97
C ARG A 928 -6.17 -18.44 -32.88
N TRP A 929 -5.28 -18.56 -31.90
CA TRP A 929 -4.63 -19.82 -31.54
C TRP A 929 -4.69 -20.10 -30.03
N SER A 930 -4.60 -21.35 -29.61
CA SER A 930 -4.28 -21.71 -28.22
C SER A 930 -3.18 -22.76 -28.19
N ILE A 931 -2.20 -22.56 -27.31
CA ILE A 931 -1.04 -23.43 -27.16
C ILE A 931 -1.25 -24.26 -25.90
N ASN A 932 -1.31 -25.58 -26.04
CA ASN A 932 -1.56 -26.47 -24.92
C ASN A 932 -0.45 -26.33 -23.85
N GLY A 933 -0.85 -26.02 -22.61
CA GLY A 933 0.07 -25.78 -21.49
C GLY A 933 0.60 -24.35 -21.39
N VAL A 934 0.22 -23.45 -22.32
CA VAL A 934 0.58 -22.03 -22.28
C VAL A 934 -0.68 -21.15 -22.20
N HIS A 935 -1.71 -21.40 -23.02
CA HIS A 935 -2.96 -20.61 -23.00
C HIS A 935 -4.13 -21.39 -22.38
N SER A 936 -4.96 -20.69 -21.61
CA SER A 936 -6.21 -21.24 -21.05
C SER A 936 -7.43 -21.02 -21.96
N TYR A 937 -7.34 -20.12 -22.95
CA TYR A 937 -8.35 -19.84 -23.99
C TYR A 937 -7.69 -19.42 -25.34
N PRO A 938 -8.42 -19.37 -26.46
CA PRO A 938 -7.88 -18.90 -27.74
C PRO A 938 -7.56 -17.40 -27.76
N VAL A 939 -6.34 -17.03 -28.17
CA VAL A 939 -5.85 -15.63 -28.26
C VAL A 939 -5.54 -15.25 -29.72
N ALA A 940 -5.49 -13.96 -30.06
CA ALA A 940 -5.05 -13.55 -31.40
C ALA A 940 -3.61 -13.98 -31.61
N ILE A 941 -3.27 -14.39 -32.83
CA ILE A 941 -1.87 -14.68 -33.14
C ILE A 941 -1.10 -13.34 -33.06
N PRO A 942 -0.09 -13.20 -32.19
CA PRO A 942 0.61 -11.93 -32.01
C PRO A 942 1.36 -11.52 -33.28
N GLN A 943 1.47 -10.21 -33.52
CA GLN A 943 2.26 -9.67 -34.65
C GLN A 943 3.69 -10.18 -34.62
N SER A 944 4.29 -10.28 -33.42
CA SER A 944 5.65 -10.79 -33.23
C SER A 944 5.88 -12.19 -33.80
N GLN A 945 4.81 -12.99 -33.99
CA GLN A 945 4.87 -14.34 -34.54
C GLN A 945 4.45 -14.41 -36.02
N LEU A 946 4.02 -13.31 -36.63
CA LEU A 946 3.60 -13.23 -38.03
C LEU A 946 4.60 -12.41 -38.85
N TYR A 947 5.00 -12.97 -39.98
CA TYR A 947 6.04 -12.38 -40.83
C TYR A 947 5.55 -12.26 -42.28
N SER A 948 5.61 -11.04 -42.83
CA SER A 948 5.20 -10.75 -44.20
C SER A 948 6.17 -11.42 -45.19
N LYS A 949 7.43 -11.58 -44.76
CA LYS A 949 8.54 -12.28 -45.43
C LYS A 949 9.40 -12.96 -44.38
N LEU A 950 10.08 -14.05 -44.73
CA LEU A 950 11.09 -14.62 -43.84
C LEU A 950 12.17 -13.56 -43.53
N PRO A 951 12.64 -13.46 -42.28
CA PRO A 951 13.73 -12.55 -41.92
C PRO A 951 14.94 -12.78 -42.82
N GLU A 952 15.44 -11.72 -43.47
CA GLU A 952 16.79 -11.77 -44.03
C GLU A 952 17.79 -11.78 -42.86
N PRO A 953 18.88 -12.57 -42.92
CA PRO A 953 19.88 -12.54 -41.86
C PRO A 953 20.66 -11.21 -41.93
N ASP A 954 20.11 -10.17 -41.33
CA ASP A 954 20.72 -8.85 -41.27
C ASP A 954 21.87 -8.78 -40.26
N GLY A 955 23.00 -8.24 -40.74
CA GLY A 955 23.89 -7.33 -40.02
C GLY A 955 24.50 -7.78 -38.70
N ILE A 956 25.77 -8.17 -38.74
CA ILE A 956 26.65 -8.18 -37.57
C ILE A 956 26.77 -6.75 -37.02
N THR A 957 26.27 -6.50 -35.81
CA THR A 957 26.77 -5.45 -34.93
C THR A 957 27.50 -6.11 -33.76
N ASP A 958 28.75 -5.70 -33.57
CA ASP A 958 29.64 -6.18 -32.52
C ASP A 958 29.01 -6.03 -31.13
N VAL A 959 28.93 -7.14 -30.40
CA VAL A 959 28.66 -7.17 -28.95
C VAL A 959 29.97 -7.51 -28.25
N GLU A 960 30.43 -6.62 -27.36
CA GLU A 960 31.62 -6.80 -26.52
C GLU A 960 31.46 -7.97 -25.52
N GLN A 961 32.47 -8.88 -25.52
CA GLN A 961 33.05 -9.76 -24.46
C GLN A 961 32.12 -10.74 -23.68
N GLU A 962 32.32 -12.08 -23.51
CA GLU A 962 33.27 -13.17 -23.90
C GLU A 962 32.60 -14.55 -23.53
N PRO A 963 33.16 -15.78 -23.77
CA PRO A 963 34.13 -16.24 -24.77
C PRO A 963 33.71 -17.57 -25.46
N VAL A 964 33.51 -17.57 -26.78
CA VAL A 964 33.90 -18.72 -27.63
C VAL A 964 34.43 -18.10 -28.91
N CYS A 965 35.74 -18.10 -29.08
CA CYS A 965 36.39 -17.51 -30.25
C CYS A 965 36.61 -18.59 -31.31
N VAL A 966 36.11 -18.34 -32.52
CA VAL A 966 36.33 -19.22 -33.67
C VAL A 966 37.02 -18.44 -34.79
N PHE A 967 38.18 -18.93 -35.23
CA PHE A 967 38.98 -18.32 -36.30
C PHE A 967 39.70 -19.38 -37.14
N SER A 968 40.17 -19.00 -38.32
CA SER A 968 41.03 -19.85 -39.16
C SER A 968 42.29 -19.10 -39.56
N ASP A 969 43.47 -19.67 -39.28
CA ASP A 969 44.76 -19.01 -39.58
C ASP A 969 45.80 -19.94 -40.23
N ASP A 970 45.51 -21.24 -40.39
CA ASP A 970 46.46 -22.23 -40.93
C ASP A 970 45.80 -23.33 -41.80
N GLY A 971 44.64 -23.03 -42.40
CA GLY A 971 43.82 -24.02 -43.10
C GLY A 971 43.04 -24.95 -42.16
N LYS A 972 42.96 -24.62 -40.87
CA LYS A 972 42.13 -25.29 -39.87
C LYS A 972 41.26 -24.30 -39.12
N LEU A 973 40.10 -24.77 -38.69
CA LEU A 973 39.15 -24.04 -37.87
C LEU A 973 39.52 -24.26 -36.41
N HIS A 974 39.94 -23.20 -35.72
CA HIS A 974 40.26 -23.23 -34.30
C HIS A 974 39.05 -22.79 -33.49
N ILE A 975 38.67 -23.57 -32.49
CA ILE A 975 37.58 -23.28 -31.57
C ILE A 975 38.18 -23.24 -30.16
N LEU A 976 38.26 -22.06 -29.56
CA LEU A 976 38.83 -21.87 -28.23
C LEU A 976 37.75 -21.92 -27.15
N ASP A 977 38.06 -22.62 -26.06
CA ASP A 977 37.29 -22.70 -24.81
C ASP A 977 35.92 -23.41 -24.88
N ALA A 978 35.76 -24.40 -25.77
CA ALA A 978 34.56 -25.23 -25.82
C ALA A 978 34.57 -26.27 -24.67
N HIS A 979 33.87 -26.02 -23.57
CA HIS A 979 33.73 -27.01 -22.48
C HIS A 979 32.68 -28.08 -22.81
N ASN A 980 33.06 -29.13 -23.54
CA ASN A 980 32.21 -30.31 -23.80
C ASN A 980 30.91 -29.99 -24.57
N GLN A 981 30.99 -29.01 -25.49
CA GLN A 981 29.84 -28.53 -26.26
C GLN A 981 29.77 -29.19 -27.64
N LEU A 982 28.56 -29.46 -28.12
CA LEU A 982 28.33 -29.98 -29.47
C LEU A 982 28.59 -28.87 -30.49
N VAL A 983 29.61 -29.06 -31.31
CA VAL A 983 29.93 -28.19 -32.43
C VAL A 983 29.36 -28.79 -33.71
N SER A 984 28.62 -28.01 -34.48
CA SER A 984 28.10 -28.42 -35.79
C SER A 984 28.51 -27.43 -36.87
N ILE A 985 29.09 -27.91 -37.96
CA ILE A 985 29.62 -27.11 -39.05
C ILE A 985 28.84 -27.42 -40.31
N TYR A 986 28.38 -26.38 -40.99
CA TYR A 986 27.56 -26.47 -42.20
C TYR A 986 28.19 -25.67 -43.34
N THR A 987 27.93 -26.07 -44.57
CA THR A 987 28.16 -25.19 -45.73
C THR A 987 27.12 -24.07 -45.75
N PRO A 988 27.30 -23.01 -46.55
CA PRO A 988 26.32 -21.92 -46.64
C PRO A 988 24.99 -22.37 -47.27
N ALA A 989 24.98 -23.50 -47.97
CA ALA A 989 23.78 -24.14 -48.50
C ALA A 989 23.06 -25.01 -47.45
N GLY A 990 23.54 -25.06 -46.21
CA GLY A 990 22.91 -25.77 -45.09
C GLY A 990 23.30 -27.24 -44.95
N GLU A 991 24.19 -27.76 -45.80
CA GLU A 991 24.66 -29.14 -45.69
C GLU A 991 25.58 -29.30 -44.48
N CYS A 992 25.32 -30.29 -43.62
CA CYS A 992 26.18 -30.53 -42.46
C CYS A 992 27.49 -31.20 -42.89
N VAL A 993 28.59 -30.48 -42.72
CA VAL A 993 29.94 -30.92 -43.08
C VAL A 993 30.55 -31.74 -41.95
N LYS A 994 30.35 -31.32 -40.70
CA LYS A 994 30.87 -32.03 -39.53
C LYS A 994 30.08 -31.71 -38.27
N ARG A 995 29.93 -32.68 -37.37
CA ARG A 995 29.29 -32.51 -36.05
C ARG A 995 30.01 -33.35 -35.02
N GLU A 996 30.55 -32.73 -33.99
CA GLU A 996 31.41 -33.37 -32.99
C GLU A 996 31.34 -32.63 -31.65
N VAL A 997 31.41 -33.36 -30.54
CA VAL A 997 31.51 -32.74 -29.20
C VAL A 997 32.98 -32.44 -28.95
N MET A 998 33.30 -31.18 -28.69
CA MET A 998 34.69 -30.73 -28.54
C MET A 998 34.96 -30.27 -27.11
N SER A 999 36.20 -30.52 -26.64
CA SER A 999 36.64 -30.16 -25.29
C SER A 999 37.95 -29.38 -25.29
N GLY A 1000 37.93 -28.16 -24.77
CA GLY A 1000 39.10 -27.28 -24.72
C GLY A 1000 39.42 -26.62 -26.07
N ASN A 1001 40.71 -26.44 -26.36
CA ASN A 1001 41.19 -25.75 -27.56
C ASN A 1001 41.54 -26.76 -28.65
N GLU A 1002 40.53 -27.27 -29.34
CA GLU A 1002 40.66 -28.25 -30.43
C GLU A 1002 40.44 -27.58 -31.80
N CYS A 1003 40.98 -28.18 -32.87
CA CYS A 1003 40.85 -27.65 -34.23
C CYS A 1003 40.34 -28.69 -35.23
N ILE A 1004 39.57 -28.23 -36.23
CA ILE A 1004 38.99 -29.06 -37.28
C ILE A 1004 39.57 -28.63 -38.64
N PRO A 1005 40.24 -29.53 -39.39
CA PRO A 1005 40.64 -29.23 -40.76
C PRO A 1005 39.40 -29.18 -41.68
N LEU A 1006 39.31 -28.13 -42.50
CA LEU A 1006 38.25 -27.95 -43.49
C LEU A 1006 38.87 -27.40 -44.77
N ASP A 1007 38.30 -27.72 -45.92
CA ASP A 1007 38.73 -27.17 -47.20
C ASP A 1007 38.43 -25.67 -47.29
N ASN A 1008 39.18 -24.93 -48.12
CA ASN A 1008 38.98 -23.49 -48.32
C ASN A 1008 37.54 -23.20 -48.75
N GLY A 1009 36.89 -22.31 -48.01
CA GLY A 1009 35.46 -22.08 -48.17
C GLY A 1009 34.84 -21.36 -46.99
N ILE A 1010 33.56 -21.07 -47.09
CA ILE A 1010 32.81 -20.40 -46.04
C ILE A 1010 31.94 -21.44 -45.34
N TYR A 1011 31.96 -21.46 -44.02
CA TYR A 1011 31.18 -22.39 -43.21
C TYR A 1011 30.37 -21.66 -42.14
N ILE A 1012 29.29 -22.29 -41.69
CA ILE A 1012 28.50 -21.87 -40.52
C ILE A 1012 28.81 -22.84 -39.38
N VAL A 1013 29.40 -22.34 -38.30
CA VAL A 1013 29.77 -23.10 -37.11
C VAL A 1013 28.76 -22.79 -36.01
N ARG A 1014 28.11 -23.82 -35.48
CA ARG A 1014 27.16 -23.72 -34.37
C ARG A 1014 27.73 -24.36 -33.11
N ILE A 1015 27.64 -23.63 -31.99
CA ILE A 1015 28.10 -24.08 -30.67
C ILE A 1015 27.03 -23.66 -29.66
N GLY A 1016 26.30 -24.64 -29.10
CA GLY A 1016 25.10 -24.34 -28.31
C GLY A 1016 24.04 -23.60 -29.14
N SER A 1017 23.51 -22.49 -28.63
CA SER A 1017 22.56 -21.61 -29.35
C SER A 1017 23.22 -20.61 -30.30
N LYS A 1018 24.56 -20.51 -30.29
CA LYS A 1018 25.30 -19.53 -31.10
C LYS A 1018 25.66 -20.11 -32.46
N ALA A 1019 25.52 -19.32 -33.52
CA ALA A 1019 25.93 -19.66 -34.88
C ALA A 1019 26.84 -18.55 -35.44
N MET A 1020 27.97 -18.93 -36.03
CA MET A 1020 28.96 -18.00 -36.56
C MET A 1020 29.40 -18.41 -37.95
N LYS A 1021 29.61 -17.43 -38.84
CA LYS A 1021 30.12 -17.68 -40.19
C LYS A 1021 31.64 -17.53 -40.20
N VAL A 1022 32.36 -18.54 -40.66
CA VAL A 1022 33.83 -18.56 -40.65
C VAL A 1022 34.34 -18.89 -42.05
N ALA A 1023 35.25 -18.07 -42.56
CA ALA A 1023 35.89 -18.27 -43.85
C ALA A 1023 37.25 -18.95 -43.68
N MET A 1024 37.36 -20.19 -44.14
CA MET A 1024 38.59 -20.97 -44.19
C MET A 1024 39.45 -20.50 -45.37
N LYS A 1025 40.64 -19.98 -45.07
CA LYS A 1025 41.62 -19.48 -46.06
C LYS A 1025 42.74 -20.46 -46.35
#